data_AF-A0A9D7H307-F1
#
_entry.id   AF-A0A9D7H307-F1
#
_cell.length_a   1.000
_cell.length_b   1.000
_cell.length_c   1.000
_cell.angle_alpha   90.00
_cell.angle_beta   90.00
_cell.angle_gamma   90.00
#
_symmetry.space_group_name_H-M   'P 1'
#
loop_
_entity.id
_entity.type
_entity.pdbx_description
1 polymer ?
#
loop_
_entity_poly.entity_id
_entity_poly.type
_entity_poly.pdbx_seq_one_letter_code
_entity_poly.pdbx_strand_id
1 'polypeptide(L)'
;MQLRWTHHGPERATSIEVPPRPSLIESYALGYDEALERIFYLCKPDDGSYAAVLYTFDGAAWHRETKDAHRMEHSFLGGAYDSCRRAVVGWTATYDRKADRWRVHGISFAAGGANPVATHGDDPLIEPESESDALGTFDKHAMLAFDRRREVWVCVTRRGVWELDGDGAWTKRADTGPIPQEWQHESGVGVYDPLNDRTVFLVQGKADKYALVVLAWNGTTLEKLSMAGLPKLTIGLFDPIVAITGHPKHGTVLHAGGNTLFASTDSGWKPLAETRDSPPKMTKAHIAFDPKHDALVLGPGKHEGAGGSDYNAVFFVLQGDAWTTQGVSVVHSPIAKASYGNPRVVHANGDWYALGTHSLQTWRYTGGEWATVTSKEDGEKIGGWELSELVDAKGRLHAVMATGAVFSFDGSQWAAVANKDAAFKDRTDFALAAAPDGRILVWGGEAKGRKLNDSLLFEKGRWRAVKKASPQPADFKHGKKDDIYVDTHAIFDSALGTFVRFGFEDVAVLGADETWEPIAPKGYKENVGPRRWGHVPVHDAESGETLLIDFQGTSPWDKPASRPAQVLRFDLGRCVPLATIEYPAELAPKKQHDPAAFHALAQTFSYDAKTRALYAQVKEDASGTYRLDLGPLFDKAKALGPRTLPKGGTSKAAVPSRFYRVKPGALAKLEVATSERKGFVRAADLSRDDLVALVGLPSCELVVGKPTRAGSPPASRIGGTPSVPTAKWPKLRKKPMGFLFQLETGELLKKHAGIAVFCALDGEATNEPDDNVVVLLDSAALAKTHEPPDGVPTLPMRPLRAEAPKSEIDEERAQALGASDPELGAALERLGSAKGLQATNVHDKLGGLPRFLQGDVPMKGHKLVAQLDFDAIPTAKEWPDAGLSGCVYVFVRDDEKSAIAFWQYT
;
A
#
# COMPACT_ATOMS: atom_id res chain seq x y z
N MET A 1 -32.56 -22.24 10.44
CA MET A 1 -32.01 -22.58 9.11
C MET A 1 -30.58 -22.08 9.11
N GLN A 2 -29.65 -22.87 8.57
CA GLN A 2 -28.26 -22.46 8.39
C GLN A 2 -28.02 -22.32 6.90
N LEU A 3 -27.50 -21.18 6.49
CA LEU A 3 -27.02 -20.95 5.13
C LEU A 3 -25.51 -21.20 5.09
N ARG A 4 -25.03 -21.67 3.94
CA ARG A 4 -23.61 -21.88 3.68
C ARG A 4 -23.23 -21.12 2.42
N TRP A 5 -22.11 -20.44 2.48
CA TRP A 5 -21.43 -19.98 1.28
C TRP A 5 -20.94 -21.18 0.48
N THR A 6 -21.32 -21.26 -0.79
CA THR A 6 -20.81 -22.27 -1.72
C THR A 6 -19.75 -21.64 -2.59
N HIS A 7 -18.62 -22.32 -2.78
CA HIS A 7 -17.61 -21.93 -3.75
C HIS A 7 -18.23 -21.85 -5.16
N HIS A 8 -17.93 -20.76 -5.86
CA HIS A 8 -18.47 -20.42 -7.18
C HIS A 8 -17.36 -20.09 -8.20
N GLY A 9 -16.13 -19.88 -7.72
CA GLY A 9 -14.98 -19.49 -8.53
C GLY A 9 -14.35 -20.65 -9.31
N PRO A 10 -13.21 -20.40 -9.97
CA PRO A 10 -12.42 -21.46 -10.59
C PRO A 10 -11.94 -22.44 -9.51
N GLU A 11 -11.71 -23.68 -9.92
CA GLU A 11 -11.19 -24.71 -9.02
C GLU A 11 -9.87 -24.25 -8.42
N ARG A 12 -9.76 -24.37 -7.09
CA ARG A 12 -8.53 -24.02 -6.38
C ARG A 12 -7.44 -25.00 -6.79
N ALA A 13 -6.27 -24.48 -7.14
CA ALA A 13 -5.09 -25.33 -7.29
C ALA A 13 -4.87 -26.12 -5.99
N THR A 14 -4.49 -27.38 -6.13
CA THR A 14 -4.16 -28.26 -5.01
C THR A 14 -2.66 -28.52 -5.01
N SER A 15 -2.10 -28.66 -3.83
CA SER A 15 -0.70 -29.02 -3.58
C SER A 15 -0.65 -29.75 -2.24
N ILE A 16 0.53 -30.24 -1.84
CA ILE A 16 0.69 -30.75 -0.48
C ILE A 16 0.37 -29.63 0.52
N GLU A 17 -0.17 -30.03 1.66
CA GLU A 17 -0.33 -29.10 2.77
C GLU A 17 1.05 -28.68 3.27
N VAL A 18 1.22 -27.38 3.46
CA VAL A 18 2.47 -26.81 3.97
C VAL A 18 2.21 -26.03 5.26
N PRO A 19 3.23 -25.81 6.09
CA PRO A 19 3.11 -25.05 7.33
C PRO A 19 2.56 -23.64 7.08
N PRO A 20 1.90 -23.05 8.09
CA PRO A 20 1.43 -21.68 8.00
C PRO A 20 2.60 -20.71 7.83
N ARG A 21 2.32 -19.55 7.22
CA ARG A 21 3.26 -18.43 7.17
C ARG A 21 3.60 -17.89 8.57
N PRO A 22 4.77 -17.27 8.76
CA PRO A 22 5.11 -16.64 10.02
C PRO A 22 4.37 -15.29 10.20
N SER A 23 4.18 -14.86 11.45
CA SER A 23 3.48 -13.62 11.83
C SER A 23 4.21 -12.35 11.38
N LEU A 24 5.53 -12.42 11.33
CA LEU A 24 6.40 -11.41 10.77
C LEU A 24 7.43 -12.11 9.88
N ILE A 25 7.95 -11.37 8.91
CA ILE A 25 8.79 -11.90 7.84
C ILE A 25 10.05 -12.64 8.31
N GLU A 26 10.61 -12.20 9.43
CA GLU A 26 11.83 -12.73 10.06
C GLU A 26 11.53 -13.68 11.22
N SER A 27 10.26 -14.01 11.46
CA SER A 27 9.88 -14.83 12.60
C SER A 27 9.89 -16.34 12.28
N TYR A 28 10.94 -16.81 11.61
CA TYR A 28 11.18 -18.25 11.45
C TYR A 28 12.66 -18.62 11.27
N ALA A 29 12.96 -19.90 11.48
CA ALA A 29 14.21 -20.55 11.13
C ALA A 29 13.93 -21.79 10.26
N LEU A 30 14.85 -22.09 9.34
CA LEU A 30 14.80 -23.26 8.46
C LEU A 30 16.18 -23.92 8.50
N GLY A 31 16.22 -25.23 8.69
CA GLY A 31 17.48 -25.97 8.78
C GLY A 31 17.24 -27.48 8.71
N TYR A 32 18.26 -28.27 9.02
CA TYR A 32 18.17 -29.72 9.07
C TYR A 32 18.23 -30.20 10.53
N ASP A 33 17.26 -31.03 10.91
CA ASP A 33 17.22 -31.75 12.17
C ASP A 33 17.92 -33.10 11.98
N GLU A 34 19.11 -33.23 12.56
CA GLU A 34 19.94 -34.43 12.42
C GLU A 34 19.38 -35.63 13.19
N ALA A 35 18.61 -35.41 14.26
CA ALA A 35 18.01 -36.50 15.03
C ALA A 35 16.82 -37.12 14.30
N LEU A 36 16.01 -36.29 13.64
CA LEU A 36 14.85 -36.74 12.87
C LEU A 36 15.20 -37.07 11.41
N GLU A 37 16.38 -36.65 10.96
CA GLU A 37 16.82 -36.70 9.57
C GLU A 37 15.82 -36.02 8.60
N ARG A 38 15.43 -34.80 8.95
CA ARG A 38 14.39 -34.03 8.27
C ARG A 38 14.75 -32.55 8.22
N ILE A 39 14.20 -31.84 7.23
CA ILE A 39 14.22 -30.38 7.28
C ILE A 39 13.26 -29.92 8.38
N PHE A 40 13.66 -28.94 9.18
CA PHE A 40 12.76 -28.30 10.13
C PHE A 40 12.39 -26.89 9.66
N TYR A 41 11.17 -26.48 9.98
CA TYR A 41 10.65 -25.13 9.87
C TYR A 41 10.10 -24.72 11.24
N LEU A 42 10.84 -23.87 11.94
CA LEU A 42 10.45 -23.33 13.23
C LEU A 42 9.89 -21.92 12.99
N CYS A 43 8.60 -21.72 13.20
CA CYS A 43 7.96 -20.44 12.91
C CYS A 43 7.07 -19.96 14.05
N LYS A 44 6.87 -18.64 14.11
CA LYS A 44 5.78 -18.04 14.88
C LYS A 44 4.58 -17.86 13.95
N PRO A 45 3.57 -18.76 13.94
CA PRO A 45 2.41 -18.62 13.09
C PRO A 45 1.68 -17.30 13.37
N ASP A 46 1.05 -16.77 12.34
CA ASP A 46 0.25 -15.56 12.42
C ASP A 46 -1.15 -15.87 12.98
N ASP A 47 -1.24 -16.35 14.21
CA ASP A 47 -2.51 -16.72 14.87
C ASP A 47 -2.80 -15.88 16.12
N GLY A 48 -1.93 -14.90 16.43
CA GLY A 48 -2.02 -14.04 17.61
C GLY A 48 -1.57 -14.69 18.93
N SER A 49 -1.17 -15.96 18.93
CA SER A 49 -0.67 -16.66 20.13
C SER A 49 0.72 -16.17 20.57
N TYR A 50 1.43 -15.49 19.66
CA TYR A 50 2.85 -15.18 19.77
C TYR A 50 3.74 -16.43 19.96
N ALA A 51 3.24 -17.63 19.67
CA ALA A 51 3.87 -18.84 20.16
C ALA A 51 4.51 -19.65 19.03
N ALA A 52 5.78 -20.00 19.16
CA ALA A 52 6.53 -20.72 18.14
C ALA A 52 6.09 -22.19 18.03
N VAL A 53 6.05 -22.69 16.79
CA VAL A 53 5.62 -24.03 16.40
C VAL A 53 6.68 -24.64 15.49
N LEU A 54 7.02 -25.91 15.75
CA LEU A 54 7.97 -26.67 14.95
C LEU A 54 7.24 -27.55 13.96
N TYR A 55 7.63 -27.43 12.69
CA TYR A 55 7.25 -28.34 11.62
C TYR A 55 8.49 -29.05 11.08
N THR A 56 8.34 -30.28 10.58
CA THR A 56 9.39 -31.00 9.85
C THR A 56 8.91 -31.45 8.48
N PHE A 57 9.83 -31.52 7.51
CA PHE A 57 9.58 -32.01 6.16
C PHE A 57 10.39 -33.28 5.93
N ASP A 58 9.70 -34.36 5.54
CA ASP A 58 10.28 -35.69 5.37
C ASP A 58 10.66 -36.03 3.92
N GLY A 59 10.64 -35.04 3.02
CA GLY A 59 10.82 -35.21 1.58
C GLY A 59 9.52 -35.32 0.79
N ALA A 60 8.39 -35.58 1.46
CA ALA A 60 7.08 -35.72 0.81
C ALA A 60 5.98 -34.85 1.46
N ALA A 61 5.98 -34.71 2.78
CA ALA A 61 4.96 -33.99 3.52
C ALA A 61 5.54 -33.21 4.70
N TRP A 62 4.80 -32.19 5.13
CA TRP A 62 5.10 -31.43 6.33
C TRP A 62 4.32 -31.97 7.52
N HIS A 63 5.00 -32.11 8.66
CA HIS A 63 4.47 -32.63 9.91
C HIS A 63 4.63 -31.61 11.01
N ARG A 64 3.58 -31.37 11.79
CA ARG A 64 3.67 -30.52 12.99
C ARG A 64 4.18 -31.36 14.16
N GLU A 65 5.31 -30.99 14.73
CA GLU A 65 5.95 -31.74 15.83
C GLU A 65 5.48 -31.27 17.22
N THR A 66 5.17 -29.98 17.38
CA THR A 66 4.76 -29.44 18.68
C THR A 66 3.25 -29.47 18.86
N LYS A 67 2.80 -30.07 19.96
CA LYS A 67 1.39 -30.01 20.40
C LYS A 67 1.04 -28.65 20.96
N ASP A 68 1.91 -28.13 21.83
CA ASP A 68 1.76 -26.83 22.49
C ASP A 68 2.70 -25.80 21.85
N ALA A 69 2.23 -24.56 21.77
CA ALA A 69 3.01 -23.47 21.24
C ALA A 69 3.69 -22.71 22.40
N HIS A 70 4.96 -22.32 22.23
CA HIS A 70 5.70 -21.59 23.26
C HIS A 70 5.84 -20.11 22.92
N ARG A 71 5.38 -19.24 23.81
CA ARG A 71 5.37 -17.79 23.60
C ARG A 71 6.78 -17.25 23.35
N MET A 72 6.96 -16.57 22.22
CA MET A 72 8.15 -15.84 21.81
C MET A 72 7.77 -14.40 21.48
N GLU A 73 8.36 -13.45 22.21
CA GLU A 73 7.92 -12.05 22.12
C GLU A 73 8.39 -11.36 20.83
N HIS A 74 9.53 -11.75 20.25
CA HIS A 74 10.13 -11.07 19.09
C HIS A 74 10.53 -12.03 17.94
N SER A 75 11.13 -11.48 16.88
CA SER A 75 11.60 -12.19 15.69
C SER A 75 12.79 -13.12 15.98
N PHE A 76 12.99 -14.14 15.14
CA PHE A 76 14.12 -15.05 15.29
C PHE A 76 15.42 -14.37 14.82
N LEU A 77 16.49 -14.56 15.59
CA LEU A 77 17.87 -14.19 15.25
C LEU A 77 18.63 -15.33 14.54
N GLY A 78 18.04 -16.53 14.52
CA GLY A 78 18.61 -17.75 13.96
C GLY A 78 18.04 -19.01 14.60
N GLY A 79 18.28 -20.16 13.98
CA GLY A 79 17.92 -21.47 14.54
C GLY A 79 18.58 -22.62 13.80
N ALA A 80 18.86 -23.70 14.51
CA ALA A 80 19.60 -24.87 14.05
C ALA A 80 19.34 -26.05 14.99
N TYR A 81 19.70 -27.25 14.54
CA TYR A 81 19.79 -28.40 15.43
C TYR A 81 21.06 -28.28 16.29
N ASP A 82 20.87 -28.27 17.60
CA ASP A 82 21.93 -28.22 18.61
C ASP A 82 22.23 -29.65 19.09
N SER A 83 23.39 -30.19 18.74
CA SER A 83 23.78 -31.56 19.06
C SER A 83 23.99 -31.80 20.56
N CYS A 84 24.45 -30.79 21.31
CA CYS A 84 24.64 -30.88 22.76
C CYS A 84 23.31 -31.05 23.47
N ARG A 85 22.31 -30.27 23.03
CA ARG A 85 20.96 -30.27 23.60
C ARG A 85 20.04 -31.31 22.96
N ARG A 86 20.46 -31.90 21.84
CA ARG A 86 19.72 -32.87 21.02
C ARG A 86 18.31 -32.36 20.66
N ALA A 87 18.25 -31.11 20.23
CA ALA A 87 17.01 -30.40 20.00
C ALA A 87 17.20 -29.34 18.90
N VAL A 88 16.11 -28.96 18.23
CA VAL A 88 16.09 -27.74 17.41
C VAL A 88 16.04 -26.55 18.35
N VAL A 89 16.99 -25.63 18.27
CA VAL A 89 16.99 -24.42 19.11
C VAL A 89 16.78 -23.21 18.21
N GLY A 90 15.80 -22.38 18.58
CA GLY A 90 15.56 -21.08 17.98
C GLY A 90 15.89 -19.96 18.96
N TRP A 91 16.49 -18.89 18.45
CA TRP A 91 16.95 -17.75 19.24
C TRP A 91 16.16 -16.49 18.88
N THR A 92 15.85 -15.67 19.88
CA THR A 92 15.20 -14.35 19.74
C THR A 92 15.95 -13.31 20.58
N ALA A 93 15.74 -12.02 20.30
CA ALA A 93 16.05 -10.96 21.24
C ALA A 93 14.85 -10.73 22.17
N THR A 94 15.05 -10.56 23.48
CA THR A 94 14.00 -10.17 24.43
C THR A 94 14.49 -9.01 25.27
N TYR A 95 13.63 -8.02 25.52
CA TYR A 95 13.98 -6.89 26.36
C TYR A 95 13.89 -7.26 27.85
N ASP A 96 15.04 -7.24 28.54
CA ASP A 96 15.08 -7.35 29.99
C ASP A 96 14.89 -5.95 30.60
N ARG A 97 13.66 -5.65 31.00
CA ARG A 97 13.29 -4.37 31.64
C ARG A 97 14.03 -4.11 32.95
N LYS A 98 14.50 -5.14 33.65
CA LYS A 98 15.24 -4.96 34.91
C LYS A 98 16.68 -4.54 34.65
N ALA A 99 17.29 -5.11 33.61
CA ALA A 99 18.63 -4.75 33.17
C ALA A 99 18.66 -3.61 32.16
N ASP A 100 17.48 -3.14 31.73
CA ASP A 100 17.27 -2.10 30.72
C ASP A 100 18.06 -2.37 29.43
N ARG A 101 18.04 -3.64 28.98
CA ARG A 101 18.80 -4.07 27.80
C ARG A 101 18.16 -5.23 27.06
N TRP A 102 18.47 -5.35 25.78
CA TRP A 102 18.13 -6.53 24.98
C TRP A 102 19.05 -7.71 25.31
N ARG A 103 18.48 -8.91 25.45
CA ARG A 103 19.21 -10.17 25.67
C ARG A 103 18.85 -11.21 24.62
N VAL A 104 19.81 -12.07 24.28
CA VAL A 104 19.57 -13.25 23.47
C VAL A 104 18.84 -14.30 24.33
N HIS A 105 17.70 -14.78 23.86
CA HIS A 105 16.88 -15.79 24.54
C HIS A 105 16.64 -16.98 23.61
N GLY A 106 16.95 -18.19 24.08
CA GLY A 106 16.85 -19.42 23.29
C GLY A 106 15.70 -20.30 23.78
N ILE A 107 15.03 -20.97 22.85
CA ILE A 107 14.05 -22.02 23.14
C ILE A 107 14.46 -23.27 22.37
N SER A 108 14.63 -24.36 23.09
CA SER A 108 14.87 -25.70 22.54
C SER A 108 13.53 -26.41 22.30
N PHE A 109 13.40 -27.11 21.19
CA PHE A 109 12.22 -27.88 20.78
C PHE A 109 12.66 -29.34 20.61
N ALA A 110 12.21 -30.20 21.52
CA ALA A 110 12.50 -31.63 21.52
C ALA A 110 11.20 -32.43 21.64
N ALA A 111 11.29 -33.76 21.56
CA ALA A 111 10.12 -34.66 21.69
C ALA A 111 9.31 -34.46 22.99
N GLY A 112 9.94 -33.91 24.04
CA GLY A 112 9.30 -33.59 25.33
C GLY A 112 8.59 -32.23 25.40
N GLY A 113 8.56 -31.45 24.32
CA GLY A 113 8.04 -30.08 24.28
C GLY A 113 9.14 -29.03 24.16
N ALA A 114 8.77 -27.74 24.25
CA ALA A 114 9.76 -26.67 24.18
C ALA A 114 10.21 -26.20 25.57
N ASN A 115 11.50 -25.91 25.70
CA ASN A 115 12.12 -25.53 26.97
C ASN A 115 13.06 -24.34 26.76
N PRO A 116 13.00 -23.30 27.63
CA PRO A 116 13.98 -22.23 27.60
C PRO A 116 15.39 -22.78 27.74
N VAL A 117 16.31 -22.25 26.94
CA VAL A 117 17.75 -22.54 27.08
C VAL A 117 18.28 -21.67 28.22
N ALA A 118 18.75 -22.31 29.29
CA ALA A 118 19.40 -21.61 30.38
C ALA A 118 20.75 -21.03 29.91
N THR A 119 20.95 -19.72 30.14
CA THR A 119 22.20 -19.03 29.79
C THR A 119 22.76 -18.29 31.00
N HIS A 120 24.08 -18.18 31.04
CA HIS A 120 24.84 -17.41 32.03
C HIS A 120 26.14 -16.88 31.41
N GLY A 121 26.95 -16.14 32.18
CA GLY A 121 28.21 -15.58 31.68
C GLY A 121 28.07 -14.21 31.01
N ASP A 122 28.91 -13.95 30.01
CA ASP A 122 29.02 -12.66 29.31
C ASP A 122 27.97 -12.57 28.20
N ASP A 123 26.73 -12.22 28.55
CA ASP A 123 25.62 -12.08 27.57
C ASP A 123 26.03 -11.23 26.34
N PRO A 124 25.64 -11.65 25.11
CA PRO A 124 25.87 -10.85 23.91
C PRO A 124 25.22 -9.47 24.00
N LEU A 125 25.96 -8.44 23.56
CA LEU A 125 25.47 -7.07 23.55
C LEU A 125 24.75 -6.77 22.22
N ILE A 126 23.42 -6.63 22.29
CA ILE A 126 22.54 -6.35 21.15
C ILE A 126 22.24 -4.84 21.11
N GLU A 127 22.28 -4.25 19.91
CA GLU A 127 21.86 -2.87 19.67
C GLU A 127 20.45 -2.80 19.05
N PRO A 128 19.67 -1.73 19.32
CA PRO A 128 19.97 -0.63 20.25
C PRO A 128 20.02 -1.10 21.71
N GLU A 129 20.76 -0.40 22.56
CA GLU A 129 20.99 -0.85 23.94
C GLU A 129 19.74 -0.74 24.81
N SER A 130 18.91 0.30 24.60
CA SER A 130 17.67 0.53 25.36
C SER A 130 16.38 0.44 24.50
N GLU A 131 15.22 0.33 25.15
CA GLU A 131 13.90 0.40 24.50
C GLU A 131 13.59 1.83 24.00
N SER A 132 14.08 2.87 24.68
CA SER A 132 13.91 4.27 24.25
C SER A 132 14.65 4.59 22.94
N ASP A 133 15.78 3.93 22.71
CA ASP A 133 16.56 4.07 21.48
C ASP A 133 15.94 3.29 20.30
N ALA A 134 14.96 2.42 20.59
CA ALA A 134 14.24 1.62 19.61
C ALA A 134 12.97 2.31 19.08
N LEU A 135 12.68 3.56 19.48
CA LEU A 135 11.51 4.32 19.02
C LEU A 135 11.61 4.64 17.52
N GLY A 136 11.22 3.68 16.69
CA GLY A 136 11.05 3.84 15.23
C GLY A 136 11.80 2.82 14.39
N THR A 137 12.81 2.13 14.94
CA THR A 137 13.58 1.10 14.23
C THR A 137 13.39 -0.24 14.93
N PHE A 138 12.75 -1.21 14.25
CA PHE A 138 12.60 -2.58 14.75
C PHE A 138 13.94 -3.36 14.75
N ASP A 139 15.07 -2.66 14.65
CA ASP A 139 16.36 -3.22 14.28
C ASP A 139 17.08 -3.79 15.51
N LYS A 140 17.18 -5.12 15.62
CA LYS A 140 18.01 -5.85 16.60
C LYS A 140 19.24 -6.49 15.96
N HIS A 141 20.41 -5.88 16.09
CA HIS A 141 21.60 -6.28 15.33
C HIS A 141 22.34 -7.50 15.94
N ALA A 142 21.82 -8.71 15.73
CA ALA A 142 22.47 -9.97 16.09
C ALA A 142 22.18 -11.09 15.08
N MET A 143 23.14 -12.00 14.89
CA MET A 143 23.00 -13.20 14.05
C MET A 143 23.54 -14.42 14.80
N LEU A 144 22.86 -15.57 14.69
CA LEU A 144 23.30 -16.80 15.34
C LEU A 144 23.45 -17.96 14.35
N ALA A 145 24.49 -18.76 14.57
CA ALA A 145 24.73 -20.04 13.90
C ALA A 145 25.28 -21.05 14.91
N PHE A 146 24.90 -22.33 14.77
CA PHE A 146 25.47 -23.40 15.58
C PHE A 146 26.74 -23.96 14.92
N ASP A 147 27.88 -23.87 15.59
CA ASP A 147 29.11 -24.52 15.15
C ASP A 147 29.09 -25.99 15.57
N ARG A 148 28.71 -26.86 14.64
CA ARG A 148 28.53 -28.29 14.89
C ARG A 148 29.81 -28.98 15.37
N ARG A 149 30.98 -28.58 14.86
CA ARG A 149 32.25 -29.24 15.20
C ARG A 149 32.69 -28.90 16.62
N ARG A 150 32.53 -27.64 17.01
CA ARG A 150 32.96 -27.14 18.33
C ARG A 150 31.85 -27.21 19.37
N GLU A 151 30.63 -27.54 18.95
CA GLU A 151 29.48 -27.73 19.81
C GLU A 151 29.13 -26.46 20.60
N VAL A 152 29.16 -25.31 19.89
CA VAL A 152 28.88 -23.99 20.45
C VAL A 152 27.93 -23.20 19.56
N TRP A 153 27.09 -22.35 20.16
CA TRP A 153 26.41 -21.29 19.40
C TRP A 153 27.30 -20.08 19.24
N VAL A 154 27.46 -19.61 18.00
CA VAL A 154 28.20 -18.39 17.68
C VAL A 154 27.19 -17.27 17.48
N CYS A 155 27.32 -16.21 18.27
CA CYS A 155 26.52 -14.99 18.16
C CYS A 155 27.40 -13.83 17.72
N VAL A 156 27.05 -13.23 16.57
CA VAL A 156 27.75 -12.05 16.02
C VAL A 156 26.87 -10.83 16.23
N THR A 157 27.42 -9.80 16.86
CA THR A 157 26.78 -8.48 17.02
C THR A 157 27.76 -7.37 16.60
N ARG A 158 27.30 -6.12 16.53
CA ARG A 158 28.18 -4.96 16.26
C ARG A 158 29.33 -4.84 17.25
N ARG A 159 29.18 -5.40 18.45
CA ARG A 159 30.10 -5.24 19.58
C ARG A 159 31.10 -6.39 19.71
N GLY A 160 30.99 -7.44 18.89
CA GLY A 160 31.92 -8.57 18.91
C GLY A 160 31.31 -9.91 18.51
N VAL A 161 32.02 -10.97 18.89
CA VAL A 161 31.62 -12.37 18.70
C VAL A 161 31.58 -13.06 20.05
N TRP A 162 30.47 -13.76 20.31
CA TRP A 162 30.26 -14.56 21.51
C TRP A 162 30.04 -16.01 21.16
N GLU A 163 30.44 -16.89 22.06
CA GLU A 163 30.15 -18.32 21.99
C GLU A 163 29.40 -18.81 23.22
N LEU A 164 28.35 -19.59 23.02
CA LEU A 164 27.63 -20.31 24.07
C LEU A 164 28.01 -21.78 24.00
N ASP A 165 28.51 -22.34 25.10
CA ASP A 165 28.83 -23.75 25.19
C ASP A 165 27.62 -24.65 25.56
N GLY A 166 27.90 -25.95 25.69
CA GLY A 166 26.92 -26.95 26.11
C GLY A 166 26.34 -26.71 27.51
N ASP A 167 27.11 -26.09 28.41
CA ASP A 167 26.69 -25.74 29.77
C ASP A 167 25.85 -24.44 29.82
N GLY A 168 25.78 -23.72 28.69
CA GLY A 168 25.05 -22.48 28.57
C GLY A 168 25.82 -21.26 29.05
N ALA A 169 27.16 -21.30 29.08
CA ALA A 169 28.00 -20.15 29.40
C ALA A 169 28.33 -19.35 28.13
N TRP A 170 27.86 -18.09 28.07
CA TRP A 170 28.30 -17.14 27.05
C TRP A 170 29.72 -16.64 27.38
N THR A 171 30.61 -16.69 26.40
CA THR A 171 31.97 -16.16 26.47
C THR A 171 32.23 -15.24 25.29
N LYS A 172 32.67 -14.00 25.54
CA LYS A 172 33.14 -13.12 24.47
C LYS A 172 34.47 -13.63 23.91
N ARG A 173 34.54 -13.89 22.61
CA ARG A 173 35.74 -14.42 21.93
C ARG A 173 36.54 -13.37 21.19
N ALA A 174 35.87 -12.35 20.66
CA ALA A 174 36.51 -11.28 19.93
C ALA A 174 35.77 -9.96 20.17
N ASP A 175 36.54 -8.89 20.33
CA ASP A 175 36.04 -7.54 20.11
C ASP A 175 35.82 -7.32 18.61
N THR A 176 34.91 -6.41 18.27
CA THR A 176 34.54 -5.92 16.92
C THR A 176 35.36 -6.49 15.73
N GLY A 177 34.69 -7.14 14.77
CA GLY A 177 35.33 -7.68 13.55
C GLY A 177 35.10 -6.81 12.29
N PRO A 178 35.25 -7.38 11.08
CA PRO A 178 34.94 -6.71 9.78
C PRO A 178 33.44 -6.57 9.53
N ILE A 179 32.71 -6.36 10.62
CA ILE A 179 31.27 -6.27 10.71
C ILE A 179 30.85 -4.86 10.27
N PRO A 180 29.85 -4.69 9.39
CA PRO A 180 29.39 -3.36 8.99
C PRO A 180 28.98 -2.49 10.19
N GLN A 181 29.28 -1.19 10.14
CA GLN A 181 28.84 -0.26 11.19
C GLN A 181 27.35 0.01 11.14
N GLU A 182 26.70 -0.15 10.00
CA GLU A 182 25.25 -0.17 9.92
C GLU A 182 24.86 -1.32 9.01
N TRP A 183 23.85 -2.09 9.39
CA TRP A 183 23.26 -3.11 8.52
C TRP A 183 21.77 -3.19 8.67
N GLN A 184 21.08 -3.65 7.62
CA GLN A 184 19.65 -3.92 7.70
C GLN A 184 19.40 -5.10 8.64
N HIS A 185 18.67 -4.86 9.74
CA HIS A 185 18.21 -5.90 10.68
C HIS A 185 17.69 -7.15 9.99
N GLU A 186 16.95 -6.87 8.94
CA GLU A 186 16.19 -7.72 8.06
C GLU A 186 17.00 -8.76 7.24
N SER A 187 18.33 -8.76 7.33
CA SER A 187 19.21 -9.48 6.38
C SER A 187 20.21 -10.46 6.99
N GLY A 188 20.19 -10.66 8.31
CA GLY A 188 21.15 -11.49 9.01
C GLY A 188 20.80 -12.98 8.99
N VAL A 189 21.61 -13.81 8.32
CA VAL A 189 21.47 -15.28 8.33
C VAL A 189 22.81 -15.93 8.68
N GLY A 190 22.78 -16.94 9.55
CA GLY A 190 23.95 -17.72 9.96
C GLY A 190 23.79 -19.20 9.67
N VAL A 191 24.83 -19.85 9.15
CA VAL A 191 24.86 -21.30 8.85
C VAL A 191 26.21 -21.91 9.21
N TYR A 192 26.28 -23.23 9.32
CA TYR A 192 27.53 -23.97 9.46
C TYR A 192 28.02 -24.45 8.10
N ASP A 193 29.29 -24.22 7.79
CA ASP A 193 30.00 -24.75 6.62
C ASP A 193 30.71 -26.05 7.01
N PRO A 194 30.14 -27.23 6.69
CA PRO A 194 30.70 -28.51 7.12
C PRO A 194 31.94 -28.94 6.35
N LEU A 195 32.26 -28.27 5.23
CA LEU A 195 33.46 -28.60 4.45
C LEU A 195 34.68 -27.86 5.00
N ASN A 196 34.49 -26.61 5.43
CA ASN A 196 35.56 -25.75 5.92
C ASN A 196 35.56 -25.58 7.44
N ASP A 197 34.74 -26.33 8.17
CA ASP A 197 34.67 -26.37 9.63
C ASP A 197 34.52 -24.98 10.29
N ARG A 198 33.58 -24.17 9.78
CA ARG A 198 33.39 -22.78 10.23
C ARG A 198 31.92 -22.36 10.18
N THR A 199 31.54 -21.35 10.95
CA THR A 199 30.23 -20.70 10.77
C THR A 199 30.34 -19.55 9.79
N VAL A 200 29.31 -19.37 8.96
CA VAL A 200 29.24 -18.34 7.93
C VAL A 200 27.98 -17.52 8.13
N PHE A 201 28.13 -16.20 8.07
CA PHE A 201 27.08 -15.22 8.26
C PHE A 201 26.97 -14.35 7.01
N LEU A 202 25.75 -14.09 6.58
CA LEU A 202 25.44 -13.12 5.54
C LEU A 202 24.76 -11.92 6.18
N VAL A 203 25.21 -10.71 5.84
CA VAL A 203 24.64 -9.45 6.33
C VAL A 203 24.65 -8.38 5.23
N GLN A 204 23.67 -7.48 5.24
CA GLN A 204 23.56 -6.39 4.28
C GLN A 204 23.86 -5.03 4.92
N GLY A 205 24.99 -4.42 4.58
CA GLY A 205 25.42 -3.14 5.16
C GLY A 205 24.59 -1.95 4.67
N LYS A 206 24.08 -1.10 5.56
CA LYS A 206 23.20 0.05 5.23
C LYS A 206 23.99 1.23 4.64
N ALA A 207 25.15 1.55 5.22
CA ALA A 207 25.96 2.72 4.85
C ALA A 207 26.63 2.61 3.46
N ASP A 208 26.85 1.39 2.95
CA ASP A 208 27.59 1.14 1.71
C ASP A 208 26.67 0.76 0.53
N LYS A 209 25.61 1.54 0.29
CA LYS A 209 24.60 1.26 -0.78
C LYS A 209 24.01 -0.17 -0.68
N TYR A 210 23.75 -0.66 0.53
CA TYR A 210 23.18 -1.99 0.74
C TYR A 210 24.09 -3.15 0.30
N ALA A 211 25.41 -2.98 0.37
CA ALA A 211 26.37 -4.00 0.01
C ALA A 211 26.24 -5.27 0.88
N LEU A 212 26.25 -6.42 0.22
CA LEU A 212 26.33 -7.71 0.89
C LEU A 212 27.74 -7.96 1.44
N VAL A 213 27.78 -8.44 2.68
CA VAL A 213 28.99 -8.84 3.38
C VAL A 213 28.79 -10.26 3.88
N VAL A 214 29.73 -11.14 3.52
CA VAL A 214 29.78 -12.51 4.03
C VAL A 214 30.92 -12.60 5.03
N LEU A 215 30.63 -13.05 6.24
CA LEU A 215 31.57 -13.19 7.34
C LEU A 215 31.73 -14.67 7.66
N ALA A 216 32.94 -15.10 8.00
CA ALA A 216 33.22 -16.45 8.43
C ALA A 216 33.96 -16.45 9.77
N TRP A 217 33.52 -17.32 10.68
CA TRP A 217 34.12 -17.51 11.99
C TRP A 217 34.66 -18.93 12.11
N ASN A 218 35.98 -19.05 12.27
CA ASN A 218 36.68 -20.34 12.40
C ASN A 218 36.94 -20.75 13.88
N GLY A 219 36.38 -19.99 14.83
CA GLY A 219 36.62 -20.16 16.26
C GLY A 219 37.71 -19.29 16.86
N THR A 220 38.47 -18.56 16.04
CA THR A 220 39.53 -17.66 16.48
C THR A 220 39.38 -16.27 15.85
N THR A 221 39.13 -16.20 14.55
CA THR A 221 39.05 -14.95 13.78
C THR A 221 37.72 -14.85 13.04
N LEU A 222 37.17 -13.63 13.00
CA LEU A 222 36.03 -13.29 12.15
C LEU A 222 36.56 -12.61 10.89
N GLU A 223 36.39 -13.25 9.75
CA GLU A 223 36.98 -12.83 8.49
C GLU A 223 35.89 -12.49 7.48
N LYS A 224 36.14 -11.48 6.64
CA LYS A 224 35.26 -11.15 5.51
C LYS A 224 35.63 -12.02 4.33
N LEU A 225 34.69 -12.83 3.84
CA LEU A 225 34.89 -13.64 2.65
C LEU A 225 34.87 -12.76 1.39
N SER A 226 35.65 -13.19 0.39
CA SER A 226 35.67 -12.56 -0.94
C SER A 226 34.32 -12.71 -1.62
N MET A 227 33.84 -11.64 -2.25
CA MET A 227 32.63 -11.65 -3.10
C MET A 227 32.97 -11.97 -4.58
N ALA A 228 34.24 -12.23 -4.89
CA ALA A 228 34.67 -12.54 -6.26
C ALA A 228 33.95 -13.81 -6.78
N GLY A 229 33.52 -13.78 -8.05
CA GLY A 229 32.82 -14.89 -8.69
C GLY A 229 31.29 -14.90 -8.51
N LEU A 230 30.75 -14.05 -7.64
CA LEU A 230 29.31 -13.79 -7.59
C LEU A 230 28.89 -12.78 -8.67
N PRO A 231 27.65 -12.86 -9.18
CA PRO A 231 27.11 -11.80 -10.02
C PRO A 231 26.98 -10.50 -9.23
N LYS A 232 26.67 -9.38 -9.89
CA LYS A 232 26.32 -8.15 -9.17
C LYS A 232 25.00 -8.38 -8.44
N LEU A 233 25.08 -8.52 -7.12
CA LEU A 233 23.94 -8.70 -6.24
C LEU A 233 23.44 -7.31 -5.81
N THR A 234 22.30 -6.88 -6.35
CA THR A 234 21.53 -5.76 -5.80
C THR A 234 20.39 -6.33 -4.97
N ILE A 235 20.15 -5.75 -3.80
CA ILE A 235 19.01 -6.09 -2.95
C ILE A 235 18.16 -4.81 -2.79
N GLY A 236 17.23 -4.60 -3.71
CA GLY A 236 16.07 -3.71 -3.58
C GLY A 236 14.87 -4.38 -2.90
N LEU A 237 13.74 -3.67 -2.87
CA LEU A 237 12.52 -4.06 -2.14
C LEU A 237 11.93 -5.45 -2.53
N PHE A 238 12.25 -5.93 -3.73
CA PHE A 238 11.82 -7.22 -4.30
C PHE A 238 12.96 -8.02 -4.95
N ASP A 239 14.20 -7.61 -4.79
CA ASP A 239 15.34 -8.31 -5.38
C ASP A 239 15.53 -9.69 -4.73
N PRO A 240 16.15 -10.67 -5.43
CA PRO A 240 16.32 -12.00 -4.89
C PRO A 240 17.15 -11.95 -3.61
N ILE A 241 16.62 -12.54 -2.55
CA ILE A 241 17.44 -12.81 -1.39
C ILE A 241 18.46 -13.85 -1.74
N VAL A 242 19.67 -13.43 -1.43
CA VAL A 242 20.84 -14.25 -1.26
C VAL A 242 20.60 -15.08 -0.01
N ALA A 243 20.24 -16.34 -0.19
CA ALA A 243 20.08 -17.29 0.90
C ALA A 243 21.32 -18.19 0.95
N ILE A 244 21.84 -18.47 2.14
CA ILE A 244 22.99 -19.36 2.32
C ILE A 244 22.60 -20.61 3.11
N THR A 245 23.26 -21.73 2.81
CA THR A 245 23.13 -22.98 3.58
C THR A 245 24.45 -23.75 3.61
N GLY A 246 24.59 -24.63 4.59
CA GLY A 246 25.71 -25.57 4.67
C GLY A 246 25.47 -26.79 3.78
N HIS A 247 26.46 -27.18 2.99
CA HIS A 247 26.41 -28.33 2.10
C HIS A 247 27.64 -29.23 2.29
N PRO A 248 27.49 -30.55 2.50
CA PRO A 248 28.59 -31.45 2.85
C PRO A 248 29.67 -31.56 1.76
N LYS A 249 29.31 -31.39 0.48
CA LYS A 249 30.26 -31.49 -0.65
C LYS A 249 30.77 -30.13 -1.15
N HIS A 250 30.13 -29.04 -0.77
CA HIS A 250 30.34 -27.71 -1.39
C HIS A 250 30.65 -26.61 -0.37
N GLY A 251 30.63 -26.93 0.92
CA GLY A 251 30.76 -25.95 1.98
C GLY A 251 29.54 -25.05 2.03
N THR A 252 29.73 -23.73 2.11
CA THR A 252 28.61 -22.80 1.99
C THR A 252 28.09 -22.75 0.56
N VAL A 253 26.79 -23.03 0.38
CA VAL A 253 26.07 -22.81 -0.87
C VAL A 253 25.21 -21.55 -0.72
N LEU A 254 25.21 -20.73 -1.77
CA LEU A 254 24.48 -19.48 -1.88
C LEU A 254 23.53 -19.55 -3.07
N HIS A 255 22.27 -19.24 -2.83
CA HIS A 255 21.26 -19.03 -3.86
C HIS A 255 21.04 -17.52 -4.04
N ALA A 256 21.39 -17.00 -5.21
CA ALA A 256 21.34 -15.56 -5.53
C ALA A 256 20.10 -15.15 -6.34
N GLY A 257 19.11 -16.04 -6.43
CA GLY A 257 18.05 -15.97 -7.44
C GLY A 257 18.52 -16.41 -8.83
N GLY A 258 17.56 -16.75 -9.69
CA GLY A 258 17.85 -17.33 -10.99
C GLY A 258 18.25 -18.82 -10.89
N ASN A 259 18.71 -19.36 -12.02
CA ASN A 259 18.93 -20.80 -12.16
C ASN A 259 20.32 -21.28 -11.72
N THR A 260 21.15 -20.42 -11.12
CA THR A 260 22.52 -20.77 -10.69
C THR A 260 22.69 -20.66 -9.17
N LEU A 261 23.24 -21.72 -8.58
CA LEU A 261 23.73 -21.73 -7.20
C LEU A 261 25.24 -21.47 -7.18
N PHE A 262 25.77 -20.98 -6.06
CA PHE A 262 27.19 -20.68 -5.90
C PHE A 262 27.75 -21.40 -4.68
N ALA A 263 28.93 -21.99 -4.81
CA ALA A 263 29.66 -22.59 -3.69
C ALA A 263 30.82 -21.69 -3.27
N SER A 264 31.05 -21.57 -1.96
CA SER A 264 32.20 -20.86 -1.42
C SER A 264 33.50 -21.61 -1.71
N THR A 265 34.58 -20.86 -1.84
CA THR A 265 35.95 -21.32 -2.08
C THR A 265 36.92 -20.43 -1.29
N ASP A 266 38.19 -20.80 -1.21
CA ASP A 266 39.21 -20.00 -0.51
C ASP A 266 39.39 -18.61 -1.14
N SER A 267 39.13 -18.45 -2.45
CA SER A 267 39.34 -17.20 -3.19
C SER A 267 38.05 -16.41 -3.50
N GLY A 268 36.88 -16.92 -3.13
CA GLY A 268 35.58 -16.33 -3.49
C GLY A 268 34.53 -17.40 -3.74
N TRP A 269 33.79 -17.28 -4.83
CA TRP A 269 32.65 -18.13 -5.16
C TRP A 269 32.81 -18.75 -6.55
N LYS A 270 32.32 -19.97 -6.70
CA LYS A 270 32.21 -20.65 -8.01
C LYS A 270 30.75 -21.02 -8.29
N PRO A 271 30.27 -20.88 -9.52
CA PRO A 271 28.96 -21.38 -9.89
C PRO A 271 28.92 -22.92 -9.79
N LEU A 272 27.78 -23.45 -9.36
CA LEU A 272 27.41 -24.84 -9.47
C LEU A 272 26.68 -25.09 -10.80
N ALA A 273 26.36 -26.36 -11.09
CA ALA A 273 25.57 -26.70 -12.27
C ALA A 273 24.25 -25.91 -12.28
N GLU A 274 23.89 -25.38 -13.45
CA GLU A 274 22.63 -24.69 -13.60
C GLU A 274 21.45 -25.65 -13.38
N THR A 275 20.46 -25.13 -12.69
CA THR A 275 19.15 -25.76 -12.56
C THR A 275 18.33 -25.49 -13.83
N ARG A 276 17.41 -26.40 -14.15
CA ARG A 276 16.54 -26.32 -15.33
C ARG A 276 15.56 -25.16 -15.24
N ASP A 277 15.10 -24.87 -14.04
CA ASP A 277 14.15 -23.84 -13.66
C ASP A 277 14.69 -23.09 -12.43
N SER A 278 14.00 -22.04 -12.00
CA SER A 278 14.36 -21.25 -10.82
C SER A 278 13.10 -20.96 -10.04
N PRO A 279 13.15 -20.93 -8.70
CA PRO A 279 12.10 -20.30 -7.93
C PRO A 279 11.98 -18.82 -8.35
N PRO A 280 10.81 -18.18 -8.17
CA PRO A 280 10.70 -16.74 -8.36
C PRO A 280 11.71 -16.01 -7.47
N LYS A 281 12.11 -14.80 -7.85
CA LYS A 281 12.91 -13.95 -6.95
C LYS A 281 12.13 -13.73 -5.67
N MET A 282 12.74 -14.01 -4.51
CA MET A 282 12.06 -13.93 -3.22
C MET A 282 12.83 -13.11 -2.22
N THR A 283 12.13 -12.34 -1.38
CA THR A 283 12.65 -11.76 -0.16
C THR A 283 12.27 -12.59 1.08
N LYS A 284 13.21 -12.62 2.02
CA LYS A 284 13.24 -13.31 3.32
C LYS A 284 12.99 -14.80 3.29
N ALA A 285 13.40 -15.44 2.20
CA ALA A 285 13.48 -16.88 2.12
C ALA A 285 14.76 -17.37 2.81
N HIS A 286 14.65 -18.41 3.62
CA HIS A 286 15.79 -19.17 4.12
C HIS A 286 15.94 -20.43 3.28
N ILE A 287 17.15 -20.96 3.20
CA ILE A 287 17.46 -22.18 2.46
C ILE A 287 18.14 -23.19 3.37
N ALA A 288 17.71 -24.45 3.28
CA ALA A 288 18.26 -25.56 4.02
C ALA A 288 18.58 -26.71 3.07
N PHE A 289 19.69 -27.40 3.31
CA PHE A 289 20.04 -28.62 2.60
C PHE A 289 19.57 -29.85 3.36
N ASP A 290 18.91 -30.76 2.64
CA ASP A 290 18.47 -32.07 3.11
C ASP A 290 19.48 -33.13 2.63
N PRO A 291 20.44 -33.55 3.46
CA PRO A 291 21.41 -34.58 3.09
C PRO A 291 20.81 -35.97 2.87
N LYS A 292 19.61 -36.25 3.42
CA LYS A 292 18.95 -37.55 3.25
C LYS A 292 18.36 -37.70 1.85
N HIS A 293 17.81 -36.62 1.31
CA HIS A 293 17.18 -36.59 -0.01
C HIS A 293 18.04 -35.94 -1.10
N ASP A 294 19.23 -35.43 -0.74
CA ASP A 294 20.13 -34.65 -1.60
C ASP A 294 19.37 -33.49 -2.27
N ALA A 295 18.63 -32.72 -1.45
CA ALA A 295 17.71 -31.69 -1.90
C ALA A 295 17.95 -30.35 -1.20
N LEU A 296 17.60 -29.23 -1.85
CA LEU A 296 17.57 -27.90 -1.22
C LEU A 296 16.13 -27.47 -1.04
N VAL A 297 15.77 -27.04 0.17
CA VAL A 297 14.46 -26.50 0.51
C VAL A 297 14.59 -25.00 0.75
N LEU A 298 13.83 -24.20 -0.01
CA LEU A 298 13.81 -22.75 0.06
C LEU A 298 12.40 -22.27 0.46
N GLY A 299 12.32 -21.38 1.45
CA GLY A 299 11.09 -20.67 1.80
C GLY A 299 10.64 -20.81 3.25
N PRO A 300 9.45 -20.27 3.59
CA PRO A 300 8.61 -19.43 2.73
C PRO A 300 9.21 -18.02 2.57
N GLY A 301 8.75 -17.24 1.58
CA GLY A 301 9.21 -15.86 1.40
C GLY A 301 8.22 -15.02 0.58
N LYS A 302 8.41 -13.70 0.59
CA LYS A 302 7.75 -12.78 -0.36
C LYS A 302 8.39 -13.00 -1.71
N HIS A 303 7.65 -12.97 -2.81
CA HIS A 303 8.26 -13.22 -4.11
C HIS A 303 7.67 -12.34 -5.22
N GLU A 304 8.38 -12.22 -6.33
CA GLU A 304 7.83 -11.60 -7.52
C GLU A 304 6.68 -12.45 -8.11
N GLY A 305 5.78 -11.81 -8.85
CA GLY A 305 4.69 -12.48 -9.54
C GLY A 305 3.39 -12.62 -8.73
N ALA A 306 2.47 -13.40 -9.28
CA ALA A 306 1.11 -13.54 -8.73
C ALA A 306 1.14 -14.15 -7.32
N GLY A 307 0.50 -13.46 -6.38
CA GLY A 307 0.43 -13.85 -4.97
C GLY A 307 1.65 -13.52 -4.11
N GLY A 308 2.76 -13.06 -4.70
CA GLY A 308 4.01 -12.92 -3.96
C GLY A 308 4.18 -11.62 -3.15
N SER A 309 3.21 -10.69 -3.21
CA SER A 309 3.22 -9.46 -2.40
C SER A 309 3.00 -9.71 -0.90
N ASP A 310 2.33 -10.82 -0.57
CA ASP A 310 2.07 -11.28 0.79
C ASP A 310 2.68 -12.67 0.96
N TYR A 311 3.18 -13.05 2.15
CA TYR A 311 3.80 -14.37 2.35
C TYR A 311 2.79 -15.46 2.00
N ASN A 312 3.02 -16.13 0.88
CA ASN A 312 2.39 -17.41 0.65
C ASN A 312 3.11 -18.45 1.50
N ALA A 313 2.34 -19.36 2.07
CA ALA A 313 2.88 -20.61 2.55
C ALA A 313 3.25 -21.44 1.31
N VAL A 314 4.41 -21.16 0.72
CA VAL A 314 4.94 -21.86 -0.43
C VAL A 314 6.43 -22.11 -0.19
N PHE A 315 6.85 -23.35 -0.44
CA PHE A 315 8.24 -23.78 -0.37
C PHE A 315 8.67 -24.27 -1.74
N PHE A 316 9.95 -24.16 -2.05
CA PHE A 316 10.55 -24.66 -3.27
C PHE A 316 11.57 -25.73 -2.92
N VAL A 317 11.46 -26.90 -3.54
CA VAL A 317 12.36 -28.03 -3.30
C VAL A 317 13.12 -28.31 -4.59
N LEU A 318 14.44 -28.09 -4.59
CA LEU A 318 15.33 -28.49 -5.66
C LEU A 318 15.77 -29.93 -5.41
N GLN A 319 15.45 -30.82 -6.35
CA GLN A 319 15.94 -32.19 -6.35
C GLN A 319 16.49 -32.52 -7.74
N GLY A 320 17.75 -32.97 -7.80
CA GLY A 320 18.47 -33.04 -9.07
C GLY A 320 18.70 -31.63 -9.64
N ASP A 321 18.18 -31.36 -10.83
CA ASP A 321 18.28 -30.07 -11.51
C ASP A 321 16.97 -29.27 -11.54
N ALA A 322 15.91 -29.76 -10.88
CA ALA A 322 14.57 -29.19 -10.99
C ALA A 322 13.97 -28.75 -9.65
N TRP A 323 13.41 -27.55 -9.62
CA TRP A 323 12.63 -26.99 -8.54
C TRP A 323 11.17 -27.44 -8.64
N THR A 324 10.62 -27.88 -7.51
CA THR A 324 9.20 -28.17 -7.35
C THR A 324 8.59 -27.22 -6.32
N THR A 325 7.40 -26.72 -6.62
CA THR A 325 6.64 -25.85 -5.72
C THR A 325 5.75 -26.68 -4.81
N GLN A 326 5.90 -26.49 -3.49
CA GLN A 326 5.08 -27.10 -2.45
C GLN A 326 4.17 -26.04 -1.84
N GLY A 327 2.89 -26.36 -1.64
CA GLY A 327 1.86 -25.38 -1.26
C GLY A 327 1.23 -24.70 -2.48
N VAL A 328 0.24 -23.84 -2.21
CA VAL A 328 -0.55 -23.15 -3.25
C VAL A 328 -0.36 -21.66 -3.11
N SER A 329 0.15 -21.01 -4.14
CA SER A 329 0.20 -19.54 -4.21
C SER A 329 -1.22 -19.00 -4.33
N VAL A 330 -1.62 -18.12 -3.40
CA VAL A 330 -2.90 -17.45 -3.51
C VAL A 330 -2.74 -16.28 -4.47
N VAL A 331 -3.32 -16.40 -5.66
CA VAL A 331 -3.31 -15.33 -6.66
C VAL A 331 -4.38 -14.30 -6.29
N HIS A 332 -4.02 -13.03 -6.15
CA HIS A 332 -5.02 -11.98 -5.92
C HIS A 332 -6.00 -11.90 -7.10
N SER A 333 -7.28 -11.67 -6.80
CA SER A 333 -8.28 -11.36 -7.81
C SER A 333 -7.87 -10.10 -8.61
N PRO A 334 -8.14 -10.03 -9.93
CA PRO A 334 -7.84 -8.84 -10.73
C PRO A 334 -8.46 -7.55 -10.14
N ILE A 335 -9.60 -7.67 -9.48
CA ILE A 335 -10.29 -6.54 -8.84
C ILE A 335 -9.63 -6.08 -7.53
N ALA A 336 -8.64 -6.79 -6.99
CA ALA A 336 -7.85 -6.33 -5.85
C ALA A 336 -7.02 -5.09 -6.20
N LYS A 337 -6.56 -5.02 -7.45
CA LYS A 337 -5.84 -3.85 -7.99
C LYS A 337 -6.78 -2.70 -8.33
N ALA A 338 -8.10 -2.94 -8.32
CA ALA A 338 -9.07 -1.89 -8.53
C ALA A 338 -9.01 -0.88 -7.38
N SER A 339 -8.41 0.27 -7.67
CA SER A 339 -8.39 1.47 -6.81
C SER A 339 -8.11 1.19 -5.34
N TYR A 340 -6.85 0.83 -5.07
CA TYR A 340 -6.33 0.64 -3.72
C TYR A 340 -7.13 -0.40 -2.89
N GLY A 341 -7.74 -1.39 -3.56
CA GLY A 341 -8.39 -2.51 -2.92
C GLY A 341 -9.82 -2.26 -2.43
N ASN A 342 -10.53 -1.25 -2.94
CA ASN A 342 -11.92 -0.97 -2.51
C ASN A 342 -12.93 -0.94 -3.67
N PRO A 343 -13.01 -1.98 -4.52
CA PRO A 343 -13.88 -1.97 -5.69
C PRO A 343 -15.35 -1.72 -5.33
N ARG A 344 -16.09 -1.06 -6.23
CA ARG A 344 -17.55 -0.99 -6.16
C ARG A 344 -18.13 -2.10 -7.01
N VAL A 345 -19.09 -2.85 -6.48
CA VAL A 345 -19.61 -4.06 -7.14
C VAL A 345 -21.13 -4.02 -7.25
N VAL A 346 -21.67 -4.56 -8.34
CA VAL A 346 -23.11 -4.56 -8.61
C VAL A 346 -23.47 -5.62 -9.65
N HIS A 347 -24.65 -6.23 -9.50
CA HIS A 347 -25.24 -7.06 -10.54
C HIS A 347 -26.17 -6.23 -11.40
N ALA A 348 -26.03 -6.34 -12.71
CA ALA A 348 -26.93 -5.73 -13.68
C ALA A 348 -27.11 -6.69 -14.85
N ASN A 349 -28.37 -6.93 -15.27
CA ASN A 349 -28.72 -7.89 -16.33
C ASN A 349 -28.19 -9.33 -16.13
N GLY A 350 -28.00 -9.76 -14.87
CA GLY A 350 -27.48 -11.09 -14.56
C GLY A 350 -25.96 -11.23 -14.75
N ASP A 351 -25.27 -10.13 -15.05
CA ASP A 351 -23.81 -10.05 -14.99
C ASP A 351 -23.39 -9.37 -13.69
N TRP A 352 -22.21 -9.74 -13.20
CA TRP A 352 -21.59 -9.12 -12.04
C TRP A 352 -20.46 -8.22 -12.49
N TYR A 353 -20.53 -6.95 -12.10
CA TYR A 353 -19.54 -5.93 -12.44
C TYR A 353 -18.79 -5.47 -11.19
N ALA A 354 -17.54 -5.09 -11.38
CA ALA A 354 -16.72 -4.36 -10.43
C ALA A 354 -16.16 -3.10 -11.10
N LEU A 355 -16.06 -1.99 -10.36
CA LEU A 355 -15.39 -0.77 -10.80
C LEU A 355 -14.34 -0.30 -9.80
N GLY A 356 -13.37 0.47 -10.30
CA GLY A 356 -12.41 1.16 -9.46
C GLY A 356 -13.04 2.37 -8.76
N THR A 357 -12.66 2.67 -7.52
CA THR A 357 -13.10 3.89 -6.81
C THR A 357 -12.66 5.20 -7.44
N HIS A 358 -11.67 5.20 -8.34
CA HIS A 358 -11.17 6.47 -8.90
C HIS A 358 -11.32 6.58 -10.41
N SER A 359 -11.99 5.63 -11.07
CA SER A 359 -12.22 5.70 -12.50
C SER A 359 -13.37 4.80 -12.93
N LEU A 360 -13.82 4.96 -14.18
CA LEU A 360 -14.77 4.01 -14.76
C LEU A 360 -14.09 2.73 -15.28
N GLN A 361 -12.91 2.39 -14.75
CA GLN A 361 -12.30 1.08 -14.99
C GLN A 361 -13.29 0.01 -14.56
N THR A 362 -13.64 -0.89 -15.49
CA THR A 362 -14.75 -1.82 -15.31
C THR A 362 -14.26 -3.23 -15.56
N TRP A 363 -14.57 -4.12 -14.63
CA TRP A 363 -14.43 -5.56 -14.78
C TRP A 363 -15.81 -6.20 -14.80
N ARG A 364 -15.93 -7.28 -15.55
CA ARG A 364 -17.11 -8.14 -15.60
C ARG A 364 -16.70 -9.55 -15.23
N TYR A 365 -17.47 -10.18 -14.35
CA TYR A 365 -17.29 -11.58 -14.02
C TYR A 365 -18.01 -12.45 -15.06
N THR A 366 -17.27 -13.25 -15.82
CA THR A 366 -17.79 -14.15 -16.85
C THR A 366 -17.03 -15.46 -16.82
N GLY A 367 -17.75 -16.59 -16.82
CA GLY A 367 -17.12 -17.91 -16.95
C GLY A 367 -16.19 -18.30 -15.80
N GLY A 368 -16.43 -17.78 -14.59
CA GLY A 368 -15.59 -18.05 -13.42
C GLY A 368 -14.48 -17.02 -13.20
N GLU A 369 -14.26 -16.09 -14.12
CA GLU A 369 -13.13 -15.15 -14.06
C GLU A 369 -13.55 -13.69 -14.23
N TRP A 370 -12.73 -12.78 -13.72
CA TRP A 370 -12.89 -11.34 -13.92
C TRP A 370 -12.14 -10.90 -15.18
N ALA A 371 -12.87 -10.37 -16.16
CA ALA A 371 -12.32 -9.78 -17.37
C ALA A 371 -12.47 -8.26 -17.35
N THR A 372 -11.42 -7.54 -17.72
CA THR A 372 -11.48 -6.08 -17.91
C THR A 372 -12.30 -5.76 -19.16
N VAL A 373 -13.34 -4.95 -19.00
CA VAL A 373 -14.19 -4.47 -20.12
C VAL A 373 -13.89 -3.00 -20.44
N THR A 374 -13.54 -2.21 -19.44
CA THR A 374 -13.04 -0.85 -19.63
C THR A 374 -11.71 -0.74 -18.89
N SER A 375 -10.64 -0.39 -19.63
CA SER A 375 -9.30 -0.21 -19.06
C SER A 375 -9.26 0.92 -18.05
N LYS A 376 -8.17 1.02 -17.27
CA LYS A 376 -8.01 2.11 -16.32
C LYS A 376 -7.92 3.45 -17.05
N GLU A 377 -7.08 3.47 -18.08
CA GLU A 377 -6.79 4.63 -18.90
C GLU A 377 -8.05 5.15 -19.61
N ASP A 378 -8.87 4.25 -20.17
CA ASP A 378 -10.13 4.64 -20.81
C ASP A 378 -11.17 5.08 -19.78
N GLY A 379 -11.26 4.39 -18.64
CA GLY A 379 -12.16 4.76 -17.56
C GLY A 379 -11.87 6.15 -16.97
N GLU A 380 -10.60 6.51 -16.84
CA GLU A 380 -10.14 7.83 -16.36
C GLU A 380 -10.46 8.94 -17.36
N LYS A 381 -10.30 8.68 -18.67
CA LYS A 381 -10.66 9.64 -19.73
C LYS A 381 -12.15 9.98 -19.74
N ILE A 382 -13.02 9.04 -19.37
CA ILE A 382 -14.48 9.24 -19.41
C ILE A 382 -14.98 9.95 -18.15
N GLY A 383 -14.58 9.48 -16.97
CA GLY A 383 -15.16 9.91 -15.69
C GLY A 383 -14.32 10.90 -14.89
N GLY A 384 -13.01 11.02 -15.16
CA GLY A 384 -12.08 11.67 -14.23
C GLY A 384 -11.85 10.86 -12.95
N TRP A 385 -11.18 11.47 -11.96
CA TRP A 385 -10.56 10.76 -10.82
C TRP A 385 -11.42 10.64 -9.54
N GLU A 386 -12.75 10.53 -9.64
CA GLU A 386 -13.65 10.65 -8.48
C GLU A 386 -14.97 9.85 -8.61
N LEU A 387 -14.88 8.52 -8.82
CA LEU A 387 -16.08 7.67 -8.73
C LEU A 387 -16.47 7.51 -7.26
N SER A 388 -17.77 7.53 -6.97
CA SER A 388 -18.23 7.26 -5.60
C SER A 388 -19.03 5.98 -5.54
N GLU A 389 -20.13 5.86 -6.29
CA GLU A 389 -21.07 4.73 -6.10
C GLU A 389 -21.68 4.21 -7.41
N LEU A 390 -22.17 2.96 -7.36
CA LEU A 390 -22.78 2.24 -8.48
C LEU A 390 -24.19 1.74 -8.13
N VAL A 391 -25.06 1.70 -9.14
CA VAL A 391 -26.40 1.11 -9.00
C VAL A 391 -26.89 0.50 -10.32
N ASP A 392 -27.68 -0.56 -10.24
CA ASP A 392 -28.47 -1.02 -11.38
C ASP A 392 -29.79 -0.22 -11.45
N ALA A 393 -30.01 0.48 -12.55
CA ALA A 393 -31.29 1.11 -12.87
C ALA A 393 -31.78 0.63 -14.23
N LYS A 394 -32.84 -0.20 -14.21
CA LYS A 394 -33.48 -0.83 -15.38
C LYS A 394 -32.56 -1.77 -16.16
N GLY A 395 -31.78 -2.59 -15.46
CA GLY A 395 -30.85 -3.50 -16.10
C GLY A 395 -29.70 -2.75 -16.77
N ARG A 396 -29.35 -1.57 -16.26
CA ARG A 396 -28.21 -0.80 -16.75
C ARG A 396 -27.45 -0.30 -15.56
N LEU A 397 -26.15 -0.53 -15.62
CA LEU A 397 -25.25 -0.01 -14.62
C LEU A 397 -25.15 1.50 -14.76
N HIS A 398 -25.35 2.20 -13.65
CA HIS A 398 -25.14 3.64 -13.54
C HIS A 398 -24.07 3.91 -12.49
N ALA A 399 -23.11 4.76 -12.87
CA ALA A 399 -22.06 5.29 -12.01
C ALA A 399 -22.40 6.74 -11.64
N VAL A 400 -22.34 7.06 -10.35
CA VAL A 400 -22.50 8.42 -9.84
C VAL A 400 -21.16 8.88 -9.25
N MET A 401 -20.61 9.92 -9.86
CA MET A 401 -19.34 10.53 -9.44
C MET A 401 -19.53 11.46 -8.25
N ALA A 402 -18.44 11.77 -7.53
CA ALA A 402 -18.49 12.70 -6.41
C ALA A 402 -19.01 14.09 -6.82
N THR A 403 -18.77 14.49 -8.06
CA THR A 403 -19.23 15.76 -8.64
C THR A 403 -20.73 15.77 -9.02
N GLY A 404 -21.42 14.64 -8.87
CA GLY A 404 -22.79 14.45 -9.35
C GLY A 404 -22.90 14.14 -10.84
N ALA A 405 -21.80 13.97 -11.56
CA ALA A 405 -21.88 13.42 -12.91
C ALA A 405 -22.45 11.99 -12.88
N VAL A 406 -23.27 11.64 -13.88
CA VAL A 406 -23.91 10.33 -14.00
C VAL A 406 -23.52 9.72 -15.33
N PHE A 407 -22.99 8.50 -15.28
CA PHE A 407 -22.65 7.71 -16.46
C PHE A 407 -23.49 6.44 -16.48
N SER A 408 -23.86 5.98 -17.67
CA SER A 408 -24.55 4.71 -17.87
C SER A 408 -23.69 3.78 -18.71
N PHE A 409 -23.57 2.54 -18.27
CA PHE A 409 -22.90 1.47 -18.98
C PHE A 409 -23.94 0.56 -19.63
N ASP A 410 -23.76 0.26 -20.91
CA ASP A 410 -24.65 -0.61 -21.68
C ASP A 410 -24.20 -2.08 -21.73
N GLY A 411 -23.12 -2.42 -21.02
CA GLY A 411 -22.45 -3.72 -21.09
C GLY A 411 -21.15 -3.70 -21.91
N SER A 412 -20.91 -2.62 -22.67
CA SER A 412 -19.71 -2.45 -23.51
C SER A 412 -19.02 -1.11 -23.33
N GLN A 413 -19.77 -0.01 -23.21
CA GLN A 413 -19.22 1.34 -23.15
C GLN A 413 -19.95 2.20 -22.14
N TRP A 414 -19.24 3.18 -21.59
CA TRP A 414 -19.80 4.22 -20.73
C TRP A 414 -20.24 5.42 -21.57
N ALA A 415 -21.43 5.92 -21.27
CA ALA A 415 -21.96 7.16 -21.84
C ALA A 415 -22.36 8.13 -20.72
N ALA A 416 -21.99 9.40 -20.87
CA ALA A 416 -22.44 10.45 -19.97
C ALA A 416 -23.96 10.64 -20.10
N VAL A 417 -24.67 10.52 -18.99
CA VAL A 417 -26.11 10.81 -18.86
C VAL A 417 -26.31 12.22 -18.32
N ALA A 418 -25.45 12.65 -17.38
CA ALA A 418 -25.41 13.99 -16.85
C ALA A 418 -23.98 14.39 -16.49
N ASN A 419 -23.68 15.68 -16.68
CA ASN A 419 -22.40 16.28 -16.27
C ASN A 419 -22.43 16.64 -14.77
N LYS A 420 -21.31 17.18 -14.26
CA LYS A 420 -21.21 17.75 -12.91
C LYS A 420 -22.40 18.65 -12.58
N ASP A 421 -22.95 18.50 -11.38
CA ASP A 421 -24.10 19.27 -10.91
C ASP A 421 -23.78 19.94 -9.58
N ALA A 422 -23.94 21.27 -9.53
CA ALA A 422 -23.64 22.05 -8.34
C ALA A 422 -24.51 21.68 -7.13
N ALA A 423 -25.72 21.13 -7.35
CA ALA A 423 -26.59 20.65 -6.27
C ALA A 423 -25.98 19.46 -5.51
N PHE A 424 -25.05 18.73 -6.13
CA PHE A 424 -24.44 17.54 -5.56
C PHE A 424 -23.37 17.84 -4.50
N LYS A 425 -22.70 19.00 -4.63
CA LYS A 425 -21.73 19.59 -3.69
C LYS A 425 -20.39 18.84 -3.54
N ASP A 426 -19.90 18.14 -4.57
CA ASP A 426 -18.64 17.37 -4.54
C ASP A 426 -18.60 16.41 -3.33
N ARG A 427 -19.51 15.43 -3.34
CA ARG A 427 -19.91 14.59 -2.20
C ARG A 427 -19.36 13.18 -2.33
N THR A 428 -18.91 12.60 -1.21
CA THR A 428 -18.46 11.20 -1.11
C THR A 428 -19.29 10.43 -0.08
N ASP A 429 -19.07 9.11 0.05
CA ASP A 429 -19.67 8.24 1.08
C ASP A 429 -21.19 8.32 1.24
N PHE A 430 -21.91 8.52 0.12
CA PHE A 430 -23.36 8.62 0.10
C PHE A 430 -24.03 7.27 -0.19
N ALA A 431 -25.27 7.10 0.27
CA ALA A 431 -26.07 5.94 -0.07
C ALA A 431 -26.77 6.15 -1.42
N LEU A 432 -26.85 5.09 -2.23
CA LEU A 432 -27.40 5.11 -3.59
C LEU A 432 -28.47 4.02 -3.75
N ALA A 433 -29.59 4.36 -4.38
CA ALA A 433 -30.66 3.40 -4.71
C ALA A 433 -31.35 3.78 -6.03
N ALA A 434 -31.87 2.80 -6.75
CA ALA A 434 -32.64 3.03 -7.97
C ALA A 434 -34.07 2.48 -7.84
N ALA A 435 -35.03 3.24 -8.36
CA ALA A 435 -36.41 2.80 -8.50
C ALA A 435 -36.64 2.09 -9.85
N PRO A 436 -37.67 1.23 -9.96
CA PRO A 436 -38.03 0.56 -11.21
C PRO A 436 -38.32 1.51 -12.39
N ASP A 437 -38.77 2.73 -12.10
CA ASP A 437 -39.01 3.76 -13.11
C ASP A 437 -37.73 4.47 -13.59
N GLY A 438 -36.56 4.11 -13.04
CA GLY A 438 -35.24 4.60 -13.42
C GLY A 438 -34.80 5.85 -12.68
N ARG A 439 -35.58 6.33 -11.70
CA ARG A 439 -35.11 7.38 -10.79
C ARG A 439 -34.00 6.83 -9.91
N ILE A 440 -32.96 7.64 -9.71
CA ILE A 440 -31.85 7.30 -8.81
C ILE A 440 -31.91 8.26 -7.61
N LEU A 441 -31.87 7.71 -6.41
CA LEU A 441 -31.82 8.43 -5.15
C LEU A 441 -30.38 8.44 -4.64
N VAL A 442 -29.91 9.63 -4.26
CA VAL A 442 -28.73 9.81 -3.41
C VAL A 442 -29.17 10.33 -2.04
N TRP A 443 -28.66 9.72 -0.98
CA TRP A 443 -28.89 10.17 0.39
C TRP A 443 -27.57 10.36 1.14
N GLY A 444 -27.47 11.43 1.92
CA GLY A 444 -26.39 11.61 2.89
C GLY A 444 -25.03 11.89 2.25
N GLY A 445 -23.96 11.30 2.79
CA GLY A 445 -22.58 11.50 2.35
C GLY A 445 -21.85 12.64 3.04
N GLU A 446 -20.64 12.93 2.57
CA GLU A 446 -19.77 13.98 3.11
C GLU A 446 -19.43 15.01 2.03
N ALA A 447 -19.51 16.30 2.40
CA ALA A 447 -19.00 17.39 1.57
C ALA A 447 -18.22 18.38 2.43
N LYS A 448 -16.98 18.68 2.05
CA LYS A 448 -16.07 19.60 2.76
C LYS A 448 -15.92 19.26 4.26
N GLY A 449 -15.72 17.98 4.59
CA GLY A 449 -15.57 17.55 6.00
C GLY A 449 -16.87 17.50 6.79
N ARG A 450 -18.04 17.69 6.14
CA ARG A 450 -19.35 17.76 6.82
C ARG A 450 -20.27 16.66 6.32
N LYS A 451 -20.78 15.86 7.26
CA LYS A 451 -21.84 14.89 7.02
C LYS A 451 -23.12 15.59 6.58
N LEU A 452 -23.73 15.11 5.52
CA LEU A 452 -24.98 15.61 4.95
C LEU A 452 -26.15 14.69 5.34
N ASN A 453 -27.33 15.27 5.48
CA ASN A 453 -28.60 14.55 5.70
C ASN A 453 -29.66 14.91 4.64
N ASP A 454 -29.24 15.50 3.52
CA ASP A 454 -30.12 15.83 2.39
C ASP A 454 -30.28 14.64 1.43
N SER A 455 -31.22 14.79 0.49
CA SER A 455 -31.48 13.80 -0.55
C SER A 455 -31.61 14.47 -1.90
N LEU A 456 -31.09 13.79 -2.92
CA LEU A 456 -31.16 14.21 -4.31
C LEU A 456 -31.81 13.09 -5.12
N LEU A 457 -32.72 13.46 -6.02
CA LEU A 457 -33.32 12.55 -6.98
C LEU A 457 -32.82 12.90 -8.37
N PHE A 458 -32.20 11.94 -9.04
CA PHE A 458 -31.87 12.02 -10.45
C PHE A 458 -33.07 11.56 -11.26
N GLU A 459 -33.68 12.51 -11.97
CA GLU A 459 -34.83 12.25 -12.82
C GLU A 459 -34.80 13.15 -14.05
N LYS A 460 -35.17 12.59 -15.21
CA LYS A 460 -35.19 13.34 -16.48
C LYS A 460 -33.82 14.00 -16.80
N GLY A 461 -32.72 13.33 -16.47
CA GLY A 461 -31.36 13.75 -16.81
C GLY A 461 -30.77 14.86 -15.92
N ARG A 462 -31.36 15.14 -14.76
CA ARG A 462 -30.86 16.17 -13.83
C ARG A 462 -31.07 15.79 -12.38
N TRP A 463 -30.24 16.33 -11.49
CA TRP A 463 -30.48 16.23 -10.05
C TRP A 463 -31.53 17.24 -9.61
N ARG A 464 -32.37 16.80 -8.69
CA ARG A 464 -33.31 17.65 -7.97
C ARG A 464 -33.20 17.37 -6.49
N ALA A 465 -33.01 18.43 -5.71
CA ALA A 465 -33.09 18.33 -4.26
C ALA A 465 -34.52 18.02 -3.82
N VAL A 466 -34.63 17.14 -2.83
CA VAL A 466 -35.87 16.86 -2.13
C VAL A 466 -36.30 18.09 -1.32
N LYS A 467 -37.62 18.38 -1.27
CA LYS A 467 -38.15 19.68 -0.80
C LYS A 467 -37.89 19.98 0.67
N LYS A 468 -37.78 18.95 1.52
CA LYS A 468 -37.56 19.08 2.95
C LYS A 468 -36.28 18.35 3.33
N ALA A 469 -35.50 18.95 4.22
CA ALA A 469 -34.37 18.27 4.82
C ALA A 469 -34.85 17.09 5.67
N SER A 470 -34.17 15.95 5.56
CA SER A 470 -34.45 14.79 6.41
C SER A 470 -34.22 15.17 7.88
N PRO A 471 -35.01 14.64 8.82
CA PRO A 471 -34.59 14.60 10.21
C PRO A 471 -33.17 14.03 10.31
N GLN A 472 -32.35 14.62 11.17
CA GLN A 472 -31.00 14.13 11.40
C GLN A 472 -31.08 12.70 11.95
N PRO A 473 -30.43 11.71 11.31
CA PRO A 473 -30.43 10.33 11.78
C PRO A 473 -29.88 10.23 13.20
N ALA A 474 -30.38 9.25 13.96
CA ALA A 474 -29.87 8.99 15.31
C ALA A 474 -28.36 8.68 15.30
N ASP A 475 -27.88 8.05 14.22
CA ASP A 475 -26.47 7.69 13.99
C ASP A 475 -25.51 8.88 14.02
N PHE A 476 -25.97 10.10 13.72
CA PHE A 476 -25.10 11.28 13.74
C PHE A 476 -24.62 11.65 15.14
N LYS A 477 -25.26 11.15 16.20
CA LYS A 477 -24.91 11.45 17.60
C LYS A 477 -23.62 10.79 18.07
N HIS A 478 -23.13 9.78 17.35
CA HIS A 478 -21.95 9.00 17.73
C HIS A 478 -20.61 9.63 17.33
N GLY A 479 -20.62 10.83 16.73
CA GLY A 479 -19.43 11.52 16.22
C GLY A 479 -18.48 12.12 17.27
N LYS A 480 -17.96 11.32 18.19
CA LYS A 480 -16.64 11.62 18.78
C LYS A 480 -15.55 11.28 17.75
N LYS A 481 -14.43 12.00 17.84
CA LYS A 481 -13.43 12.25 16.79
C LYS A 481 -12.91 11.03 16.00
N ASP A 482 -13.03 9.81 16.52
CA ASP A 482 -12.40 8.62 15.95
C ASP A 482 -13.34 7.42 15.74
N ASP A 483 -14.63 7.48 16.14
CA ASP A 483 -15.49 6.30 16.12
C ASP A 483 -16.86 6.53 15.44
N ILE A 484 -17.10 5.71 14.41
CA ILE A 484 -18.36 5.48 13.68
C ILE A 484 -18.66 6.51 12.57
N TYR A 485 -18.18 6.18 11.37
CA TYR A 485 -18.73 6.64 10.09
C TYR A 485 -20.26 6.40 10.09
N VAL A 486 -21.05 7.39 9.67
CA VAL A 486 -22.51 7.20 9.51
C VAL A 486 -22.73 6.54 8.17
N ASP A 487 -22.47 5.25 8.12
CA ASP A 487 -22.72 4.45 6.95
C ASP A 487 -24.20 4.07 6.92
N THR A 488 -24.87 4.34 5.81
CA THR A 488 -26.24 3.87 5.60
C THR A 488 -26.34 3.17 4.26
N HIS A 489 -27.29 2.26 4.15
CA HIS A 489 -27.69 1.66 2.89
C HIS A 489 -29.04 2.20 2.46
N ALA A 490 -29.27 2.26 1.16
CA ALA A 490 -30.57 2.62 0.59
C ALA A 490 -30.99 1.57 -0.44
N ILE A 491 -32.27 1.22 -0.46
CA ILE A 491 -32.89 0.40 -1.51
C ILE A 491 -34.24 0.98 -1.89
N PHE A 492 -34.75 0.58 -3.05
CA PHE A 492 -36.16 0.72 -3.37
C PHE A 492 -36.91 -0.55 -2.98
N ASP A 493 -37.87 -0.42 -2.07
CA ASP A 493 -38.72 -1.53 -1.64
C ASP A 493 -40.00 -1.51 -2.46
N SER A 494 -40.13 -2.44 -3.41
CA SER A 494 -41.24 -2.49 -4.36
C SER A 494 -42.59 -2.79 -3.72
N ALA A 495 -42.62 -3.48 -2.58
CA ALA A 495 -43.86 -3.73 -1.83
C ALA A 495 -44.34 -2.47 -1.10
N LEU A 496 -43.42 -1.63 -0.64
CA LEU A 496 -43.74 -0.31 -0.08
C LEU A 496 -43.96 0.74 -1.19
N GLY A 497 -43.42 0.51 -2.39
CA GLY A 497 -43.45 1.45 -3.51
C GLY A 497 -42.60 2.71 -3.28
N THR A 498 -41.58 2.63 -2.42
CA THR A 498 -40.75 3.79 -2.06
C THR A 498 -39.34 3.38 -1.63
N PHE A 499 -38.48 4.38 -1.43
CA PHE A 499 -37.12 4.18 -0.93
C PHE A 499 -37.11 3.98 0.58
N VAL A 500 -36.22 3.10 1.03
CA VAL A 500 -35.96 2.82 2.43
C VAL A 500 -34.47 3.00 2.69
N ARG A 501 -34.14 3.69 3.78
CA ARG A 501 -32.78 3.90 4.27
C ARG A 501 -32.58 3.08 5.54
N PHE A 502 -31.46 2.39 5.64
CA PHE A 502 -31.05 1.59 6.78
C PHE A 502 -29.76 2.18 7.37
N GLY A 503 -29.85 2.74 8.57
CA GLY A 503 -28.70 3.11 9.40
C GLY A 503 -28.51 2.09 10.52
N PHE A 504 -27.54 2.32 11.41
CA PHE A 504 -27.33 1.42 12.54
C PHE A 504 -28.47 1.55 13.57
N GLU A 505 -28.79 2.78 13.95
CA GLU A 505 -29.79 3.04 14.96
C GLU A 505 -31.20 3.23 14.42
N ASP A 506 -31.34 3.66 13.17
CA ASP A 506 -32.63 3.97 12.60
C ASP A 506 -32.84 3.36 11.21
N VAL A 507 -34.12 3.21 10.87
CA VAL A 507 -34.59 2.94 9.52
C VAL A 507 -35.50 4.09 9.15
N ALA A 508 -35.50 4.53 7.91
CA ALA A 508 -36.39 5.59 7.46
C ALA A 508 -37.02 5.23 6.11
N VAL A 509 -38.27 5.65 5.92
CA VAL A 509 -39.02 5.47 4.68
C VAL A 509 -39.23 6.83 4.03
N LEU A 510 -39.00 6.94 2.72
CA LEU A 510 -39.29 8.18 2.01
C LEU A 510 -40.80 8.30 1.78
N GLY A 511 -41.44 9.26 2.44
CA GLY A 511 -42.87 9.54 2.33
C GLY A 511 -43.26 10.11 0.96
N ALA A 512 -44.56 10.18 0.69
CA ALA A 512 -45.09 10.73 -0.56
C ALA A 512 -44.82 12.24 -0.73
N ASP A 513 -44.60 12.96 0.38
CA ASP A 513 -44.18 14.37 0.37
C ASP A 513 -42.65 14.53 0.27
N GLU A 514 -41.94 13.42 0.02
CA GLU A 514 -40.49 13.28 -0.03
C GLU A 514 -39.80 13.58 1.32
N THR A 515 -40.49 13.46 2.44
CA THR A 515 -39.84 13.51 3.76
C THR A 515 -39.42 12.13 4.21
N TRP A 516 -38.23 12.00 4.78
CA TRP A 516 -37.84 10.76 5.45
C TRP A 516 -38.56 10.63 6.79
N GLU A 517 -39.38 9.59 6.91
CA GLU A 517 -40.10 9.22 8.12
C GLU A 517 -39.31 8.15 8.86
N PRO A 518 -38.73 8.45 10.04
CA PRO A 518 -38.05 7.45 10.85
C PRO A 518 -39.03 6.39 11.34
N ILE A 519 -38.61 5.13 11.25
CA ILE A 519 -39.30 3.95 11.73
C ILE A 519 -38.39 3.26 12.74
N ALA A 520 -38.98 2.70 13.78
CA ALA A 520 -38.27 1.88 14.78
C ALA A 520 -38.85 0.46 14.77
N PRO A 521 -38.48 -0.39 13.79
CA PRO A 521 -38.97 -1.76 13.75
C PRO A 521 -38.54 -2.51 15.01
N LYS A 522 -39.48 -3.22 15.63
CA LYS A 522 -39.18 -4.02 16.83
C LYS A 522 -38.10 -5.07 16.50
N GLY A 523 -37.04 -5.11 17.30
CA GLY A 523 -35.96 -6.07 17.09
C GLY A 523 -34.89 -5.62 16.09
N TYR A 524 -34.96 -4.42 15.50
CA TYR A 524 -33.92 -3.98 14.55
C TYR A 524 -32.56 -3.86 15.25
N LYS A 525 -32.43 -2.95 16.22
CA LYS A 525 -31.17 -2.65 16.94
C LYS A 525 -30.57 -3.89 17.62
N GLU A 526 -31.41 -4.78 18.12
CA GLU A 526 -31.00 -6.00 18.82
C GLU A 526 -30.44 -7.07 17.86
N ASN A 527 -30.87 -7.06 16.59
CA ASN A 527 -30.53 -8.08 15.61
C ASN A 527 -29.52 -7.63 14.54
N VAL A 528 -29.38 -6.32 14.28
CA VAL A 528 -28.40 -5.80 13.31
C VAL A 528 -27.11 -5.34 13.97
N GLY A 529 -26.00 -5.38 13.24
CA GLY A 529 -24.67 -5.01 13.76
C GLY A 529 -24.45 -3.50 13.77
N PRO A 530 -23.57 -2.97 14.65
CA PRO A 530 -23.24 -1.55 14.74
C PRO A 530 -22.53 -0.96 13.53
N ARG A 531 -22.08 -1.79 12.59
CA ARG A 531 -21.32 -1.37 11.42
C ARG A 531 -22.15 -1.54 10.15
N ARG A 532 -21.74 -0.89 9.06
CA ARG A 532 -22.42 -0.97 7.74
C ARG A 532 -22.65 -2.39 7.23
N TRP A 533 -21.78 -3.32 7.58
CA TRP A 533 -21.86 -4.74 7.21
C TRP A 533 -22.89 -5.52 8.04
N GLY A 534 -23.45 -4.91 9.08
CA GLY A 534 -24.39 -5.52 10.00
C GLY A 534 -25.87 -5.37 9.61
N HIS A 535 -26.16 -4.63 8.54
CA HIS A 535 -27.51 -4.30 8.10
C HIS A 535 -27.60 -4.11 6.57
N VAL A 536 -26.97 -5.01 5.81
CA VAL A 536 -26.98 -4.93 4.33
C VAL A 536 -28.35 -5.33 3.79
N PRO A 537 -29.12 -4.43 3.15
CA PRO A 537 -30.43 -4.75 2.63
C PRO A 537 -30.37 -5.40 1.25
N VAL A 538 -31.19 -6.43 1.04
CA VAL A 538 -31.47 -7.01 -0.29
C VAL A 538 -32.98 -7.13 -0.48
N HIS A 539 -33.46 -6.82 -1.68
CA HIS A 539 -34.89 -6.80 -1.98
C HIS A 539 -35.22 -7.67 -3.18
N ASP A 540 -36.21 -8.55 -3.02
CA ASP A 540 -36.74 -9.37 -4.11
C ASP A 540 -38.13 -8.85 -4.52
N ALA A 541 -38.19 -8.26 -5.72
CA ALA A 541 -39.42 -7.64 -6.22
C ALA A 541 -40.56 -8.65 -6.47
N GLU A 542 -40.23 -9.91 -6.76
CA GLU A 542 -41.22 -10.95 -7.04
C GLU A 542 -41.92 -11.43 -5.77
N SER A 543 -41.19 -11.63 -4.67
CA SER A 543 -41.78 -11.93 -3.37
C SER A 543 -42.34 -10.68 -2.67
N GLY A 544 -41.80 -9.50 -2.96
CA GLY A 544 -42.09 -8.25 -2.24
C GLY A 544 -41.41 -8.17 -0.87
N GLU A 545 -40.48 -9.08 -0.59
CA GLU A 545 -39.79 -9.18 0.69
C GLU A 545 -38.42 -8.50 0.65
N THR A 546 -38.05 -7.94 1.81
CA THR A 546 -36.74 -7.33 2.04
C THR A 546 -36.05 -8.12 3.14
N LEU A 547 -34.81 -8.54 2.88
CA LEU A 547 -33.95 -9.20 3.86
C LEU A 547 -32.82 -8.27 4.27
N LEU A 548 -32.36 -8.40 5.51
CA LEU A 548 -31.15 -7.77 6.02
C LEU A 548 -30.12 -8.84 6.30
N ILE A 549 -28.92 -8.64 5.77
CA ILE A 549 -27.79 -9.54 5.93
C ILE A 549 -26.85 -8.90 6.96
N ASP A 550 -26.73 -9.57 8.10
CA ASP A 550 -25.76 -9.23 9.14
C ASP A 550 -24.55 -10.16 8.99
N PHE A 551 -23.48 -9.62 8.40
CA PHE A 551 -22.24 -10.34 8.26
C PHE A 551 -21.40 -10.35 9.55
N GLN A 552 -21.67 -9.47 10.52
CA GLN A 552 -20.69 -9.13 11.56
C GLN A 552 -20.33 -10.31 12.48
N GLY A 553 -21.21 -11.32 12.63
CA GLY A 553 -20.91 -12.57 13.33
C GLY A 553 -20.20 -12.43 14.68
N THR A 554 -19.60 -13.51 15.18
CA THR A 554 -18.73 -13.46 16.36
C THR A 554 -17.39 -12.84 15.97
N SER A 555 -17.29 -11.51 16.03
CA SER A 555 -15.99 -10.83 16.02
C SER A 555 -15.25 -11.15 17.32
N PRO A 556 -14.00 -11.65 17.29
CA PRO A 556 -13.22 -11.90 18.51
C PRO A 556 -12.90 -10.60 19.28
N TRP A 557 -13.07 -9.44 18.64
CA TRP A 557 -12.81 -8.11 19.22
C TRP A 557 -14.02 -7.50 19.93
N ASP A 558 -15.23 -7.95 19.58
CA ASP A 558 -16.44 -7.50 20.24
C ASP A 558 -16.68 -8.39 21.48
N LYS A 559 -16.46 -7.85 22.68
CA LYS A 559 -16.87 -8.50 23.95
C LYS A 559 -18.31 -9.04 23.82
N PRO A 560 -18.64 -10.15 24.48
CA PRO A 560 -19.41 -11.27 23.95
C PRO A 560 -20.80 -10.90 23.45
N ALA A 561 -20.89 -10.35 22.24
CA ALA A 561 -22.09 -10.49 21.42
C ALA A 561 -21.90 -11.75 20.59
N SER A 562 -22.13 -12.90 21.23
CA SER A 562 -21.98 -14.27 20.71
C SER A 562 -23.01 -14.63 19.63
N ARG A 563 -23.43 -13.68 18.80
CA ARG A 563 -24.44 -13.93 17.79
C ARG A 563 -23.78 -14.33 16.46
N PRO A 564 -24.21 -15.44 15.85
CA PRO A 564 -23.72 -15.83 14.54
C PRO A 564 -24.12 -14.79 13.49
N ALA A 565 -23.39 -14.74 12.37
CA ALA A 565 -23.84 -14.01 11.19
C ALA A 565 -25.23 -14.54 10.79
N GLN A 566 -26.11 -13.68 10.32
CA GLN A 566 -27.53 -14.03 10.18
C GLN A 566 -28.24 -13.25 9.07
N VAL A 567 -29.39 -13.77 8.66
CA VAL A 567 -30.31 -13.11 7.73
C VAL A 567 -31.63 -12.87 8.43
N LEU A 568 -32.10 -11.63 8.38
CA LEU A 568 -33.33 -11.17 9.00
C LEU A 568 -34.36 -10.85 7.92
N ARG A 569 -35.64 -11.14 8.17
CA ARG A 569 -36.74 -10.50 7.46
C ARG A 569 -36.90 -9.09 7.97
N PHE A 570 -36.98 -8.11 7.07
CA PHE A 570 -37.34 -6.74 7.41
C PHE A 570 -38.82 -6.44 7.14
N ASP A 571 -39.49 -5.93 8.17
CA ASP A 571 -40.83 -5.38 8.13
C ASP A 571 -40.83 -4.06 8.93
N LEU A 572 -41.65 -3.07 8.53
CA LEU A 572 -41.74 -1.79 9.26
C LEU A 572 -42.16 -2.00 10.72
N GLY A 573 -42.93 -3.06 11.00
CA GLY A 573 -43.33 -3.41 12.36
C GLY A 573 -42.25 -4.16 13.16
N ARG A 574 -41.38 -4.93 12.52
CA ARG A 574 -40.41 -5.82 13.19
C ARG A 574 -39.32 -6.36 12.28
N CYS A 575 -38.18 -6.74 12.86
CA CYS A 575 -37.18 -7.59 12.23
C CYS A 575 -37.21 -9.00 12.83
N VAL A 576 -37.19 -10.03 11.98
CA VAL A 576 -37.32 -11.43 12.41
C VAL A 576 -36.15 -12.26 11.87
N PRO A 577 -35.31 -12.87 12.73
CA PRO A 577 -34.27 -13.78 12.28
C PRO A 577 -34.83 -14.97 11.50
N LEU A 578 -34.29 -15.23 10.31
CA LEU A 578 -34.71 -16.34 9.45
C LEU A 578 -33.69 -17.47 9.42
N ALA A 579 -32.41 -17.12 9.39
CA ALA A 579 -31.30 -18.06 9.27
C ALA A 579 -30.01 -17.50 9.85
N THR A 580 -29.09 -18.40 10.19
CA THR A 580 -27.67 -18.10 10.47
C THR A 580 -26.84 -18.36 9.21
N ILE A 581 -25.67 -17.74 9.12
CA ILE A 581 -24.71 -17.86 8.01
C ILE A 581 -23.46 -18.56 8.55
N GLU A 582 -23.08 -19.64 7.88
CA GLU A 582 -21.81 -20.34 8.09
C GLU A 582 -20.82 -19.86 7.02
N TYR A 583 -19.68 -19.34 7.48
CA TYR A 583 -18.59 -18.94 6.59
C TYR A 583 -17.82 -20.16 6.07
N PRO A 584 -17.24 -20.09 4.85
CA PRO A 584 -16.32 -21.12 4.39
C PRO A 584 -15.17 -21.29 5.37
N ALA A 585 -14.77 -22.53 5.64
CA ALA A 585 -13.73 -22.84 6.62
C ALA A 585 -12.40 -22.19 6.25
N GLU A 586 -12.11 -22.06 4.96
CA GLU A 586 -10.94 -21.42 4.41
C GLU A 586 -10.89 -19.89 4.62
N LEU A 587 -12.04 -19.26 4.91
CA LEU A 587 -12.15 -17.84 5.25
C LEU A 587 -12.18 -17.59 6.76
N ALA A 588 -12.16 -18.64 7.59
CA ALA A 588 -12.03 -18.47 9.03
C ALA A 588 -10.81 -17.56 9.30
N PRO A 589 -10.93 -16.58 10.23
CA PRO A 589 -9.83 -15.68 10.55
C PRO A 589 -8.59 -16.52 10.85
N LYS A 590 -7.54 -16.37 10.03
CA LYS A 590 -6.30 -17.13 10.22
C LYS A 590 -5.43 -16.45 11.27
N LYS A 591 -5.54 -15.12 11.37
CA LYS A 591 -4.92 -14.27 12.40
C LYS A 591 -5.93 -13.71 13.40
N GLN A 592 -5.45 -13.37 14.58
CA GLN A 592 -6.18 -12.51 15.53
C GLN A 592 -6.53 -11.15 14.89
N HIS A 593 -5.61 -10.57 14.11
CA HIS A 593 -5.76 -9.27 13.43
C HIS A 593 -6.29 -9.37 12.00
N ASP A 594 -6.59 -10.58 11.50
CA ASP A 594 -7.15 -10.71 10.17
C ASP A 594 -8.49 -9.99 10.19
N PRO A 595 -8.79 -9.19 9.16
CA PRO A 595 -10.13 -8.68 9.00
C PRO A 595 -11.04 -9.91 8.96
N ALA A 596 -11.91 -10.05 9.96
CA ALA A 596 -12.68 -11.27 10.19
C ALA A 596 -13.33 -11.75 8.89
N ALA A 597 -13.58 -13.07 8.71
CA ALA A 597 -14.11 -13.69 7.49
C ALA A 597 -15.14 -12.83 6.72
N PHE A 598 -15.99 -12.14 7.47
CA PHE A 598 -16.92 -11.16 6.94
C PHE A 598 -16.29 -10.03 6.13
N HIS A 599 -15.21 -9.38 6.55
CA HIS A 599 -14.57 -8.28 5.84
C HIS A 599 -14.10 -8.69 4.43
N ALA A 600 -13.58 -9.92 4.29
CA ALA A 600 -13.15 -10.46 3.01
C ALA A 600 -14.29 -10.54 1.99
N LEU A 601 -15.53 -10.77 2.47
CA LEU A 601 -16.73 -10.89 1.64
C LEU A 601 -17.55 -9.57 1.58
N ALA A 602 -17.56 -8.81 2.66
CA ALA A 602 -18.47 -7.69 2.88
C ALA A 602 -18.12 -6.45 2.06
N GLN A 603 -16.92 -6.41 1.47
CA GLN A 603 -16.47 -5.30 0.61
C GLN A 603 -16.79 -5.52 -0.87
N THR A 604 -17.09 -6.76 -1.26
CA THR A 604 -17.21 -7.16 -2.66
C THR A 604 -18.50 -7.93 -2.92
N PHE A 605 -19.46 -7.91 -2.00
CA PHE A 605 -20.72 -8.62 -2.22
C PHE A 605 -21.61 -7.91 -3.22
N SER A 606 -22.42 -8.67 -3.94
CA SER A 606 -23.45 -8.13 -4.80
C SER A 606 -24.63 -9.08 -4.92
N TYR A 607 -25.84 -8.53 -4.87
CA TYR A 607 -27.08 -9.30 -4.94
C TYR A 607 -27.58 -9.41 -6.38
N ASP A 608 -27.72 -10.63 -6.88
CA ASP A 608 -28.41 -10.91 -8.13
C ASP A 608 -29.89 -11.19 -7.87
N ALA A 609 -30.74 -10.23 -8.22
CA ALA A 609 -32.18 -10.38 -8.09
C ALA A 609 -32.75 -11.53 -8.93
N LYS A 610 -32.11 -11.89 -10.05
CA LYS A 610 -32.61 -12.94 -10.95
C LYS A 610 -32.42 -14.34 -10.35
N THR A 611 -31.26 -14.60 -9.76
CA THR A 611 -30.96 -15.89 -9.11
C THR A 611 -31.25 -15.90 -7.62
N ARG A 612 -31.69 -14.75 -7.06
CA ARG A 612 -31.92 -14.52 -5.62
C ARG A 612 -30.72 -14.94 -4.78
N ALA A 613 -29.53 -14.63 -5.26
CA ALA A 613 -28.28 -15.04 -4.62
C ALA A 613 -27.37 -13.85 -4.37
N LEU A 614 -26.63 -13.92 -3.26
CA LEU A 614 -25.56 -13.00 -2.96
C LEU A 614 -24.24 -13.60 -3.44
N TYR A 615 -23.49 -12.86 -4.23
CA TYR A 615 -22.14 -13.24 -4.67
C TYR A 615 -21.13 -12.40 -3.92
N ALA A 616 -19.93 -12.91 -3.69
CA ALA A 616 -18.82 -12.16 -3.09
C ALA A 616 -17.47 -12.69 -3.59
N GLN A 617 -16.49 -11.79 -3.70
CA GLN A 617 -15.14 -12.09 -4.17
C GLN A 617 -14.12 -11.74 -3.08
N VAL A 618 -13.36 -12.71 -2.60
CA VAL A 618 -12.18 -12.40 -1.77
C VAL A 618 -11.14 -11.75 -2.67
N LYS A 619 -10.76 -10.50 -2.38
CA LYS A 619 -9.87 -9.73 -3.25
C LYS A 619 -8.50 -10.38 -3.32
N GLU A 620 -8.03 -10.88 -2.20
CA GLU A 620 -6.71 -11.49 -2.05
C GLU A 620 -6.64 -12.89 -2.68
N ASP A 621 -7.76 -13.43 -3.19
CA ASP A 621 -7.87 -14.79 -3.71
C ASP A 621 -8.80 -14.86 -4.92
N ALA A 622 -8.23 -14.94 -6.12
CA ALA A 622 -8.93 -15.04 -7.39
C ALA A 622 -9.85 -16.26 -7.49
N SER A 623 -9.51 -17.35 -6.79
CA SER A 623 -10.36 -18.55 -6.71
C SER A 623 -11.45 -18.42 -5.63
N GLY A 624 -11.32 -17.45 -4.72
CA GLY A 624 -12.21 -17.18 -3.59
C GLY A 624 -13.49 -16.44 -3.98
N THR A 625 -14.18 -16.92 -5.01
CA THR A 625 -15.52 -16.44 -5.36
C THR A 625 -16.58 -17.33 -4.70
N TYR A 626 -17.55 -16.73 -4.03
CA TYR A 626 -18.58 -17.46 -3.28
C TYR A 626 -19.98 -16.98 -3.62
N ARG A 627 -20.94 -17.87 -3.42
CA ARG A 627 -22.38 -17.64 -3.61
C ARG A 627 -23.15 -18.06 -2.35
N LEU A 628 -24.14 -17.27 -1.97
CA LEU A 628 -25.08 -17.55 -0.89
C LEU A 628 -26.50 -17.51 -1.46
N ASP A 629 -27.19 -18.66 -1.51
CA ASP A 629 -28.56 -18.74 -2.03
C ASP A 629 -29.57 -18.21 -0.99
N LEU A 630 -30.28 -17.13 -1.35
CA LEU A 630 -31.28 -16.47 -0.51
C LEU A 630 -32.71 -16.80 -0.93
N GLY A 631 -32.92 -17.51 -2.06
CA GLY A 631 -34.25 -17.86 -2.58
C GLY A 631 -35.17 -18.48 -1.53
N PRO A 632 -34.74 -19.56 -0.84
CA PRO A 632 -35.52 -20.19 0.22
C PRO A 632 -35.86 -19.25 1.40
N LEU A 633 -35.04 -18.22 1.64
CA LEU A 633 -35.31 -17.25 2.71
C LEU A 633 -36.37 -16.22 2.31
N PHE A 634 -36.42 -15.80 1.05
CA PHE A 634 -37.51 -14.95 0.57
C PHE A 634 -38.85 -15.70 0.64
N ASP A 635 -38.89 -16.97 0.25
CA ASP A 635 -40.08 -17.81 0.35
C ASP A 635 -40.52 -17.99 1.82
N LYS A 636 -39.55 -18.24 2.70
CA LYS A 636 -39.79 -18.32 4.15
C LYS A 636 -40.27 -17.00 4.73
N ALA A 637 -39.70 -15.86 4.32
CA ALA A 637 -40.11 -14.53 4.75
C ALA A 637 -41.58 -14.25 4.37
N LYS A 638 -41.93 -14.53 3.11
CA LYS A 638 -43.29 -14.40 2.58
C LYS A 638 -44.28 -15.29 3.34
N ALA A 639 -43.87 -16.51 3.71
CA ALA A 639 -44.70 -17.44 4.49
C ALA A 639 -45.00 -16.97 5.93
N LEU A 640 -44.26 -16.00 6.48
CA LEU A 640 -44.55 -15.40 7.79
C LEU A 640 -45.75 -14.43 7.79
N GLY A 641 -46.45 -14.31 6.66
CA GLY A 641 -47.62 -13.45 6.49
C GLY A 641 -47.28 -12.07 5.95
N PRO A 642 -48.30 -11.23 5.68
CA PRO A 642 -48.11 -9.92 5.06
C PRO A 642 -47.24 -8.99 5.92
N ARG A 643 -46.50 -8.10 5.25
CA ARG A 643 -45.71 -7.04 5.88
C ARG A 643 -46.62 -5.95 6.43
N THR A 644 -46.19 -5.31 7.50
CA THR A 644 -46.79 -4.10 8.04
C THR A 644 -46.49 -2.94 7.10
N LEU A 645 -47.52 -2.44 6.42
CA LEU A 645 -47.41 -1.27 5.54
C LEU A 645 -47.71 0.02 6.34
N PRO A 646 -47.20 1.19 5.90
CA PRO A 646 -47.56 2.47 6.51
C PRO A 646 -49.08 2.67 6.44
N LYS A 647 -49.71 3.02 7.58
CA LYS A 647 -51.14 3.34 7.63
C LYS A 647 -51.40 4.66 6.88
N GLY A 648 -51.68 4.60 5.58
CA GLY A 648 -52.15 5.76 4.81
C GLY A 648 -51.62 5.91 3.39
N GLY A 649 -50.68 5.07 2.94
CA GLY A 649 -50.13 5.16 1.59
C GLY A 649 -50.77 4.17 0.63
N THR A 650 -51.95 4.45 0.07
CA THR A 650 -52.35 3.77 -1.18
C THR A 650 -51.45 4.30 -2.30
N SER A 651 -50.28 3.69 -2.47
CA SER A 651 -49.47 3.84 -3.67
C SER A 651 -50.32 3.38 -4.84
N LYS A 652 -50.75 4.32 -5.70
CA LYS A 652 -51.33 3.98 -6.99
C LYS A 652 -50.21 3.32 -7.80
N ALA A 653 -50.34 2.00 -8.02
CA ALA A 653 -49.49 1.26 -8.93
C ALA A 653 -49.33 2.06 -10.24
N ALA A 654 -48.08 2.35 -10.61
CA ALA A 654 -47.78 3.12 -11.80
C ALA A 654 -48.30 2.39 -13.04
N VAL A 655 -49.23 3.03 -13.74
CA VAL A 655 -49.70 2.62 -15.07
C VAL A 655 -48.51 2.67 -16.05
N PRO A 656 -48.37 1.73 -16.99
CA PRO A 656 -47.29 1.79 -17.97
C PRO A 656 -47.46 3.04 -18.84
N SER A 657 -46.49 3.97 -18.77
CA SER A 657 -46.46 5.12 -19.66
C SER A 657 -46.08 4.66 -21.07
N ARG A 658 -46.99 4.88 -22.01
CA ARG A 658 -46.78 4.65 -23.45
C ARG A 658 -45.62 5.51 -23.96
N PHE A 659 -44.79 4.89 -24.79
CA PHE A 659 -43.67 5.46 -25.52
C PHE A 659 -44.02 6.77 -26.26
N TYR A 660 -43.16 7.78 -26.13
CA TYR A 660 -43.14 8.91 -27.05
C TYR A 660 -42.25 8.58 -28.26
N ARG A 661 -42.79 8.89 -29.43
CA ARG A 661 -42.17 8.80 -30.76
C ARG A 661 -40.94 9.72 -30.83
N VAL A 662 -39.83 9.17 -31.33
CA VAL A 662 -38.60 9.89 -31.69
C VAL A 662 -38.94 11.02 -32.68
N LYS A 663 -38.52 12.26 -32.38
CA LYS A 663 -38.55 13.36 -33.36
C LYS A 663 -37.42 13.15 -34.38
N PRO A 664 -37.69 13.24 -35.70
CA PRO A 664 -36.65 13.23 -36.72
C PRO A 664 -35.91 14.58 -36.68
N GLY A 665 -34.69 14.55 -36.16
CA GLY A 665 -33.79 15.70 -36.12
C GLY A 665 -32.32 15.28 -35.99
N ALA A 666 -31.98 14.04 -36.38
CA ALA A 666 -30.65 13.47 -36.25
C ALA A 666 -29.69 13.84 -37.40
N LEU A 667 -30.14 14.58 -38.42
CA LEU A 667 -29.32 14.97 -39.57
C LEU A 667 -28.66 16.35 -39.42
N ALA A 668 -29.13 17.22 -38.51
CA ALA A 668 -28.56 18.56 -38.34
C ALA A 668 -27.29 18.61 -37.46
N LYS A 669 -26.96 17.54 -36.73
CA LYS A 669 -25.76 17.49 -35.87
C LYS A 669 -24.50 16.96 -36.59
N LEU A 670 -24.66 16.32 -37.75
CA LEU A 670 -23.52 15.91 -38.58
C LEU A 670 -22.92 17.11 -39.34
N GLU A 671 -23.75 18.09 -39.74
CA GLU A 671 -23.28 19.29 -40.45
C GLU A 671 -22.49 20.26 -39.55
N VAL A 672 -22.78 20.30 -38.25
CA VAL A 672 -21.99 21.10 -37.27
C VAL A 672 -20.60 20.49 -37.07
N ALA A 673 -20.50 19.15 -36.91
CA ALA A 673 -19.23 18.45 -36.80
C ALA A 673 -18.37 18.53 -38.08
N THR A 674 -18.99 18.77 -39.24
CA THR A 674 -18.28 18.97 -40.51
C THR A 674 -17.84 20.42 -40.71
N SER A 675 -18.53 21.37 -40.08
CA SER A 675 -18.22 22.81 -40.13
C SER A 675 -17.09 23.22 -39.16
N GLU A 676 -16.95 22.53 -38.02
CA GLU A 676 -15.91 22.79 -37.01
C GLU A 676 -14.50 22.36 -37.44
N ARG A 677 -14.33 21.64 -38.56
CA ARG A 677 -13.00 21.28 -39.12
C ARG A 677 -12.34 22.39 -39.94
N LYS A 678 -13.01 23.52 -40.19
CA LYS A 678 -12.37 24.70 -40.82
C LYS A 678 -11.63 25.50 -39.74
N GLY A 679 -10.38 25.14 -39.49
CA GLY A 679 -9.49 25.86 -38.57
C GLY A 679 -8.56 24.99 -37.73
N PHE A 680 -8.70 23.66 -37.76
CA PHE A 680 -7.78 22.75 -37.07
C PHE A 680 -6.53 22.52 -37.94
N VAL A 681 -5.38 22.91 -37.40
CA VAL A 681 -4.06 22.54 -37.93
C VAL A 681 -3.79 21.10 -37.51
N ARG A 682 -3.39 20.23 -38.45
CA ARG A 682 -3.04 18.85 -38.08
C ARG A 682 -1.79 18.87 -37.21
N ALA A 683 -1.62 17.89 -36.34
CA ALA A 683 -0.42 17.78 -35.52
C ALA A 683 0.87 17.72 -36.37
N ALA A 684 0.80 17.14 -37.57
CA ALA A 684 1.89 17.13 -38.54
C ALA A 684 2.26 18.52 -39.12
N ASP A 685 1.33 19.47 -39.04
CA ASP A 685 1.45 20.83 -39.60
C ASP A 685 1.83 21.87 -38.52
N LEU A 686 1.91 21.48 -37.24
CA LEU A 686 2.37 22.35 -36.16
C LEU A 686 3.86 22.70 -36.34
N SER A 687 4.19 23.98 -36.20
CA SER A 687 5.58 24.42 -36.24
C SER A 687 6.33 23.96 -34.98
N ARG A 688 7.67 24.02 -35.02
CA ARG A 688 8.50 23.76 -33.84
C ARG A 688 8.10 24.65 -32.66
N ASP A 689 7.82 25.92 -32.91
CA ASP A 689 7.48 26.89 -31.87
C ASP A 689 6.10 26.60 -31.28
N ASP A 690 5.15 26.12 -32.10
CA ASP A 690 3.84 25.68 -31.61
C ASP A 690 3.96 24.45 -30.71
N LEU A 691 4.78 23.47 -31.11
CA LEU A 691 5.04 22.27 -30.30
C LEU A 691 5.74 22.64 -28.98
N VAL A 692 6.73 23.54 -29.02
CA VAL A 692 7.37 24.07 -27.80
C VAL A 692 6.38 24.84 -26.93
N ALA A 693 5.46 25.61 -27.49
CA ALA A 693 4.43 26.29 -26.70
C ALA A 693 3.45 25.32 -26.01
N LEU A 694 3.23 24.14 -26.61
CA LEU A 694 2.35 23.10 -26.06
C LEU A 694 2.96 22.35 -24.87
N VAL A 695 4.27 22.07 -24.89
CA VAL A 695 4.93 21.22 -23.88
C VAL A 695 6.10 21.88 -23.17
N GLY A 696 6.43 23.12 -23.52
CA GLY A 696 7.57 23.85 -22.97
C GLY A 696 7.26 24.41 -21.59
N LEU A 697 8.19 24.21 -20.66
CA LEU A 697 8.28 24.92 -19.41
C LEU A 697 9.36 26.00 -19.51
N PRO A 698 9.09 27.24 -19.06
CA PRO A 698 10.12 28.26 -19.01
C PRO A 698 11.18 27.88 -17.97
N SER A 699 12.44 27.93 -18.39
CA SER A 699 13.60 27.73 -17.52
C SER A 699 14.69 28.74 -17.86
N CYS A 700 15.40 29.24 -16.86
CA CYS A 700 16.56 30.11 -17.03
C CYS A 700 17.76 29.48 -16.33
N GLU A 701 18.90 29.45 -17.03
CA GLU A 701 20.17 29.09 -16.40
C GLU A 701 20.58 30.18 -15.41
N LEU A 702 21.00 29.78 -14.21
CA LEU A 702 21.48 30.69 -13.17
C LEU A 702 23.00 30.72 -13.19
N VAL A 703 23.58 31.93 -13.29
CA VAL A 703 25.03 32.13 -13.24
C VAL A 703 25.41 32.71 -11.89
N VAL A 704 26.25 31.98 -11.16
CA VAL A 704 26.81 32.39 -9.88
C VAL A 704 28.01 33.31 -10.09
N GLY A 705 27.90 34.56 -9.64
CA GLY A 705 28.99 35.53 -9.70
C GLY A 705 30.05 35.32 -8.63
N LYS A 706 31.14 36.11 -8.73
CA LYS A 706 32.21 36.12 -7.73
C LYS A 706 31.73 36.75 -6.40
N PRO A 707 32.31 36.39 -5.25
CA PRO A 707 32.04 37.06 -3.98
C PRO A 707 32.27 38.57 -4.05
N THR A 708 31.36 39.35 -3.46
CA THR A 708 31.44 40.81 -3.42
C THR A 708 31.25 41.32 -1.99
N ARG A 709 32.00 42.36 -1.62
CA ARG A 709 32.03 42.91 -0.24
C ARG A 709 31.37 44.28 -0.08
N ALA A 710 30.90 44.93 -1.15
CA ALA A 710 30.40 46.30 -1.09
C ALA A 710 29.26 46.55 -2.08
N GLY A 711 28.14 47.10 -1.56
CA GLY A 711 26.99 47.55 -2.33
C GLY A 711 25.65 47.12 -1.74
N SER A 712 24.56 47.75 -2.20
CA SER A 712 23.20 47.24 -1.96
C SER A 712 23.10 45.82 -2.53
N PRO A 713 22.61 44.83 -1.76
CA PRO A 713 22.55 43.45 -2.25
C PRO A 713 21.66 43.34 -3.48
N PRO A 714 22.08 42.63 -4.54
CA PRO A 714 21.21 42.36 -5.68
C PRO A 714 20.04 41.49 -5.24
N ALA A 715 18.86 41.66 -5.87
CA ALA A 715 17.64 40.94 -5.48
C ALA A 715 17.83 39.41 -5.47
N SER A 716 18.59 38.89 -6.44
CA SER A 716 19.00 37.48 -6.56
C SER A 716 20.47 37.30 -6.14
N ARG A 717 20.72 36.48 -5.11
CA ARG A 717 22.05 36.27 -4.51
C ARG A 717 22.15 35.00 -3.68
N ILE A 718 23.36 34.46 -3.53
CA ILE A 718 23.74 33.52 -2.48
C ILE A 718 24.41 34.33 -1.36
N GLY A 719 24.07 34.05 -0.11
CA GLY A 719 24.63 34.72 1.06
C GLY A 719 24.32 36.23 1.15
N GLY A 720 24.95 36.90 2.11
CA GLY A 720 24.66 38.29 2.48
C GLY A 720 23.46 38.42 3.43
N THR A 721 22.74 39.54 3.35
CA THR A 721 21.55 39.82 4.16
C THR A 721 20.28 39.51 3.36
N PRO A 722 19.27 38.79 3.90
CA PRO A 722 18.02 38.50 3.19
C PRO A 722 17.01 39.65 3.25
N SER A 723 15.98 39.54 2.43
CA SER A 723 14.79 40.39 2.44
C SER A 723 13.73 39.99 3.47
N VAL A 724 14.14 39.31 4.54
CA VAL A 724 13.26 38.82 5.61
C VAL A 724 13.54 39.60 6.90
N PRO A 725 12.56 40.33 7.47
CA PRO A 725 12.75 41.04 8.73
C PRO A 725 13.19 40.13 9.87
N THR A 726 14.08 40.59 10.74
CA THR A 726 14.58 39.83 11.91
C THR A 726 13.45 39.28 12.79
N ALA A 727 12.32 39.98 12.90
CA ALA A 727 11.14 39.53 13.65
C ALA A 727 10.43 38.30 13.04
N LYS A 728 10.61 38.06 11.74
CA LYS A 728 10.06 36.92 10.99
C LYS A 728 11.15 35.91 10.58
N TRP A 729 12.34 36.00 11.17
CA TRP A 729 13.46 35.13 10.84
C TRP A 729 13.12 33.66 11.12
N PRO A 730 13.31 32.74 10.16
CA PRO A 730 13.05 31.32 10.35
C PRO A 730 13.85 30.73 11.51
N LYS A 731 13.22 29.81 12.25
CA LYS A 731 13.83 29.14 13.40
C LYS A 731 13.60 27.64 13.30
N LEU A 732 14.66 26.87 13.52
CA LEU A 732 14.62 25.43 13.70
C LEU A 732 14.92 25.13 15.16
N ARG A 733 14.05 24.38 15.84
CA ARG A 733 14.21 24.02 17.27
C ARG A 733 14.53 25.23 18.16
N LYS A 734 13.84 26.36 17.92
CA LYS A 734 14.02 27.68 18.58
C LYS A 734 15.35 28.41 18.28
N LYS A 735 16.27 27.81 17.53
CA LYS A 735 17.51 28.47 17.07
C LYS A 735 17.25 29.16 15.72
N PRO A 736 17.78 30.37 15.49
CA PRO A 736 17.68 31.02 14.19
C PRO A 736 18.46 30.24 13.12
N MET A 737 17.87 30.11 11.93
CA MET A 737 18.46 29.40 10.79
C MET A 737 19.43 30.30 10.00
N GLY A 738 20.37 29.70 9.26
CA GLY A 738 21.28 30.41 8.37
C GLY A 738 20.59 30.83 7.08
N PHE A 739 20.89 32.02 6.55
CA PHE A 739 20.40 32.44 5.24
C PHE A 739 21.29 31.89 4.12
N LEU A 740 20.69 31.10 3.22
CA LEU A 740 21.41 30.42 2.14
C LEU A 740 21.42 31.26 0.86
N PHE A 741 20.25 31.49 0.25
CA PHE A 741 20.13 32.29 -0.97
C PHE A 741 18.74 32.92 -1.13
N GLN A 742 18.65 33.93 -1.98
CA GLN A 742 17.42 34.60 -2.38
C GLN A 742 17.37 34.72 -3.90
N LEU A 743 16.18 34.56 -4.49
CA LEU A 743 15.95 34.68 -5.92
C LEU A 743 14.71 35.51 -6.21
N GLU A 744 14.83 36.43 -7.16
CA GLU A 744 13.71 37.00 -7.89
C GLU A 744 13.20 35.97 -8.92
N THR A 745 11.89 35.73 -8.94
CA THR A 745 11.29 34.65 -9.74
C THR A 745 10.62 35.13 -11.02
N GLY A 746 10.52 36.43 -11.24
CA GLY A 746 9.81 37.01 -12.39
C GLY A 746 8.38 36.49 -12.49
N GLU A 747 7.97 36.06 -13.68
CA GLU A 747 6.61 35.56 -13.96
C GLU A 747 6.36 34.11 -13.48
N LEU A 748 7.38 33.43 -12.95
CA LEU A 748 7.25 32.04 -12.49
C LEU A 748 6.28 31.92 -11.31
N LEU A 749 6.22 32.95 -10.45
CA LEU A 749 5.27 33.07 -9.35
C LEU A 749 4.30 34.22 -9.63
N LYS A 750 3.00 33.97 -9.45
CA LYS A 750 1.94 34.94 -9.76
C LYS A 750 1.66 35.89 -8.60
N LYS A 751 1.87 35.44 -7.36
CA LYS A 751 1.52 36.17 -6.12
C LYS A 751 2.75 36.71 -5.37
N HIS A 752 3.93 36.23 -5.72
CA HIS A 752 5.19 36.56 -5.05
C HIS A 752 6.24 37.00 -6.06
N ALA A 753 7.10 37.92 -5.66
CA ALA A 753 8.18 38.45 -6.50
C ALA A 753 9.47 37.61 -6.37
N GLY A 754 9.61 36.84 -5.29
CA GLY A 754 10.78 36.02 -5.08
C GLY A 754 10.66 35.02 -3.93
N ILE A 755 11.76 34.33 -3.66
CA ILE A 755 11.92 33.38 -2.56
C ILE A 755 13.21 33.66 -1.79
N ALA A 756 13.23 33.38 -0.49
CA ALA A 756 14.45 33.31 0.33
C ALA A 756 14.52 31.95 1.04
N VAL A 757 15.68 31.30 0.97
CA VAL A 757 15.91 29.95 1.51
C VAL A 757 16.85 30.04 2.71
N PHE A 758 16.48 29.33 3.77
CA PHE A 758 17.21 29.22 5.02
C PHE A 758 17.44 27.75 5.35
N CYS A 759 18.55 27.43 6.01
CA CYS A 759 18.87 26.05 6.39
C CYS A 759 19.38 25.97 7.83
N ALA A 760 19.39 24.75 8.37
CA ALA A 760 20.03 24.44 9.64
C ALA A 760 21.54 24.77 9.61
N LEU A 761 22.10 25.07 10.77
CA LEU A 761 23.52 25.45 10.94
C LEU A 761 24.33 24.38 11.70
N ASP A 762 23.70 23.28 12.09
CA ASP A 762 24.25 22.20 12.92
C ASP A 762 24.60 20.93 12.13
N GLY A 763 24.74 21.05 10.81
CA GLY A 763 25.16 19.97 9.92
C GLY A 763 24.01 19.12 9.38
N GLU A 764 22.79 19.41 9.83
CA GLU A 764 21.60 18.68 9.41
C GLU A 764 20.89 19.30 8.19
N ALA A 765 21.41 20.40 7.62
CA ALA A 765 20.75 21.13 6.52
C ALA A 765 20.37 20.24 5.33
N THR A 766 21.12 19.17 5.11
CA THR A 766 20.98 18.25 3.99
C THR A 766 20.25 16.95 4.36
N ASN A 767 19.90 16.73 5.63
CA ASN A 767 19.34 15.47 6.13
C ASN A 767 17.86 15.33 5.78
N GLU A 768 17.04 16.31 6.17
CA GLU A 768 15.59 16.27 5.96
C GLU A 768 15.06 17.58 5.31
N PRO A 769 13.94 17.54 4.58
CA PRO A 769 13.32 18.76 4.02
C PRO A 769 12.95 19.80 5.09
N ASP A 770 12.58 19.35 6.29
CA ASP A 770 12.20 20.22 7.42
C ASP A 770 13.38 21.00 8.02
N ASP A 771 14.62 20.62 7.69
CA ASP A 771 15.84 21.34 8.08
C ASP A 771 16.10 22.57 7.18
N ASN A 772 15.20 22.81 6.21
CA ASN A 772 15.22 23.95 5.31
C ASN A 772 13.88 24.69 5.35
N VAL A 773 13.92 26.02 5.28
CA VAL A 773 12.73 26.86 5.25
C VAL A 773 12.78 27.79 4.05
N VAL A 774 11.69 27.82 3.28
CA VAL A 774 11.50 28.74 2.16
C VAL A 774 10.48 29.81 2.55
N VAL A 775 10.90 31.07 2.44
CA VAL A 775 10.04 32.24 2.65
C VAL A 775 9.68 32.83 1.29
N LEU A 776 8.37 32.90 1.00
CA LEU A 776 7.85 33.57 -0.19
C LEU A 776 7.84 35.10 0.04
N LEU A 777 8.38 35.86 -0.91
CA LEU A 777 8.58 37.30 -0.80
C LEU A 777 7.69 38.05 -1.77
N ASP A 778 6.90 39.00 -1.29
CA ASP A 778 6.24 39.99 -2.14
C ASP A 778 7.24 41.05 -2.65
N SER A 779 6.82 41.87 -3.62
CA SER A 779 7.68 42.91 -4.22
C SER A 779 8.20 43.93 -3.21
N ALA A 780 7.43 44.23 -2.15
CA ALA A 780 7.81 45.21 -1.14
C ALA A 780 8.85 44.65 -0.16
N ALA A 781 8.76 43.35 0.15
CA ALA A 781 9.75 42.62 0.93
C ALA A 781 11.06 42.50 0.15
N LEU A 782 11.01 42.05 -1.11
CA LEU A 782 12.19 41.82 -1.96
C LEU A 782 13.09 43.07 -2.11
N ALA A 783 12.52 44.27 -2.06
CA ALA A 783 13.24 45.53 -2.16
C ALA A 783 13.99 45.97 -0.88
N LYS A 784 13.83 45.25 0.23
CA LYS A 784 14.44 45.56 1.53
C LYS A 784 15.45 44.50 1.91
N THR A 785 16.41 44.86 2.76
CA THR A 785 17.36 43.92 3.34
C THR A 785 17.41 44.13 4.85
N HIS A 786 17.68 43.06 5.58
CA HIS A 786 17.66 43.06 7.04
C HIS A 786 18.88 42.30 7.57
N GLU A 787 19.50 42.86 8.60
CA GLU A 787 20.60 42.21 9.29
C GLU A 787 20.14 40.90 9.95
N PRO A 788 20.99 39.86 9.94
CA PRO A 788 20.71 38.61 10.62
C PRO A 788 20.60 38.83 12.14
N PRO A 789 19.88 37.96 12.87
CA PRO A 789 19.92 37.96 14.33
C PRO A 789 21.36 37.81 14.86
N ASP A 790 21.63 38.40 16.03
CA ASP A 790 22.94 38.31 16.69
C ASP A 790 23.42 36.85 16.79
N GLY A 791 24.66 36.60 16.35
CA GLY A 791 25.30 35.29 16.40
C GLY A 791 24.96 34.33 15.26
N VAL A 792 24.10 34.73 14.30
CA VAL A 792 23.84 33.93 13.09
C VAL A 792 24.92 34.22 12.03
N PRO A 793 25.71 33.23 11.58
CA PRO A 793 26.71 33.44 10.56
C PRO A 793 26.06 33.73 9.19
N THR A 794 26.79 34.45 8.33
CA THR A 794 26.36 34.75 6.96
C THR A 794 27.39 34.27 5.95
N LEU A 795 26.91 33.72 4.83
CA LEU A 795 27.78 33.41 3.70
C LEU A 795 28.20 34.71 2.98
N PRO A 796 29.42 34.80 2.44
CA PRO A 796 29.83 35.86 1.54
C PRO A 796 28.87 36.00 0.36
N MET A 797 28.45 37.24 0.11
CA MET A 797 27.46 37.53 -0.93
C MET A 797 28.01 37.27 -2.34
N ARG A 798 27.27 36.48 -3.12
CA ARG A 798 27.52 36.23 -4.55
C ARG A 798 26.26 36.58 -5.35
N PRO A 799 26.34 37.46 -6.36
CA PRO A 799 25.17 37.77 -7.19
C PRO A 799 24.74 36.52 -8.00
N LEU A 800 23.44 36.31 -8.10
CA LEU A 800 22.84 35.32 -9.02
C LEU A 800 22.22 36.07 -10.19
N ARG A 801 22.57 35.69 -11.41
CA ARG A 801 21.98 36.24 -12.64
C ARG A 801 21.25 35.14 -13.40
N ALA A 802 19.98 35.34 -13.69
CA ALA A 802 19.27 34.51 -14.65
C ALA A 802 19.68 34.91 -16.07
N GLU A 803 20.12 33.94 -16.86
CA GLU A 803 20.33 34.10 -18.30
C GLU A 803 18.98 34.16 -19.04
N ALA A 804 19.05 34.37 -20.36
CA ALA A 804 17.85 34.42 -21.20
C ALA A 804 17.01 33.12 -21.05
N PRO A 805 15.67 33.24 -20.96
CA PRO A 805 14.80 32.08 -20.85
C PRO A 805 15.00 31.09 -22.01
N LYS A 806 15.01 29.81 -21.67
CA LYS A 806 14.99 28.66 -22.57
C LYS A 806 13.74 27.84 -22.25
N SER A 807 13.26 27.06 -23.22
CA SER A 807 12.16 26.12 -23.00
C SER A 807 12.72 24.73 -22.75
N GLU A 808 12.29 24.10 -21.66
CA GLU A 808 12.51 22.68 -21.39
C GLU A 808 11.23 21.90 -21.72
N ILE A 809 11.36 20.73 -22.34
CA ILE A 809 10.20 19.90 -22.66
C ILE A 809 9.70 19.19 -21.40
N ASP A 810 8.45 19.45 -21.04
CA ASP A 810 7.67 18.67 -20.07
C ASP A 810 7.35 17.30 -20.69
N GLU A 811 8.18 16.31 -20.40
CA GLU A 811 8.04 14.96 -20.94
C GLU A 811 6.72 14.29 -20.53
N GLU A 812 6.26 14.53 -19.30
CA GLU A 812 4.99 13.99 -18.81
C GLU A 812 3.82 14.59 -19.60
N ARG A 813 3.81 15.91 -19.77
CA ARG A 813 2.81 16.58 -20.61
C ARG A 813 2.91 16.17 -22.07
N ALA A 814 4.12 16.00 -22.60
CA ALA A 814 4.35 15.56 -23.97
C ALA A 814 3.85 14.13 -24.21
N GLN A 815 4.11 13.21 -23.27
CA GLN A 815 3.59 11.85 -23.30
C GLN A 815 2.07 11.83 -23.17
N ALA A 816 1.49 12.63 -22.28
CA ALA A 816 0.04 12.73 -22.11
C ALA A 816 -0.65 13.23 -23.38
N LEU A 817 -0.10 14.27 -24.03
CA LEU A 817 -0.59 14.77 -25.31
C LEU A 817 -0.39 13.75 -26.44
N GLY A 818 0.76 13.08 -26.50
CA GLY A 818 1.05 12.06 -27.50
C GLY A 818 0.18 10.81 -27.37
N ALA A 819 -0.18 10.43 -26.14
CA ALA A 819 -1.13 9.35 -25.88
C ALA A 819 -2.57 9.72 -26.29
N SER A 820 -2.90 11.02 -26.36
CA SER A 820 -4.20 11.50 -26.82
C SER A 820 -4.32 11.62 -28.35
N ASP A 821 -3.19 11.86 -29.03
CA ASP A 821 -3.10 12.00 -30.49
C ASP A 821 -1.77 11.41 -30.97
N PRO A 822 -1.78 10.22 -31.62
CA PRO A 822 -0.55 9.58 -32.10
C PRO A 822 0.26 10.42 -33.11
N GLU A 823 -0.38 11.26 -33.93
CA GLU A 823 0.35 12.16 -34.85
C GLU A 823 1.09 13.25 -34.07
N LEU A 824 0.47 13.77 -33.00
CA LEU A 824 1.12 14.71 -32.08
C LEU A 824 2.23 14.05 -31.26
N GLY A 825 2.03 12.79 -30.83
CA GLY A 825 3.07 12.01 -30.17
C GLY A 825 4.33 11.88 -31.00
N ALA A 826 4.18 11.52 -32.29
CA ALA A 826 5.31 11.44 -33.23
C ALA A 826 5.94 12.82 -33.52
N ALA A 827 5.18 13.91 -33.47
CA ALA A 827 5.72 15.27 -33.60
C ALA A 827 6.53 15.69 -32.36
N LEU A 828 6.03 15.38 -31.16
CA LEU A 828 6.68 15.67 -29.89
C LEU A 828 7.93 14.81 -29.65
N GLU A 829 7.94 13.54 -30.08
CA GLU A 829 9.12 12.68 -30.03
C GLU A 829 10.27 13.22 -30.90
N ARG A 830 9.94 13.71 -32.10
CA ARG A 830 10.89 14.41 -32.98
C ARG A 830 11.42 15.69 -32.33
N LEU A 831 10.56 16.42 -31.61
CA LEU A 831 10.96 17.60 -30.87
C LEU A 831 11.92 17.26 -29.72
N GLY A 832 11.62 16.22 -28.93
CA GLY A 832 12.46 15.75 -27.82
C GLY A 832 13.85 15.29 -28.27
N SER A 833 13.95 14.74 -29.48
CA SER A 833 15.22 14.32 -30.08
C SER A 833 16.07 15.48 -30.62
N ALA A 834 15.52 16.70 -30.72
CA ALA A 834 16.25 17.84 -31.25
C ALA A 834 17.27 18.39 -30.23
N LYS A 835 18.54 18.47 -30.63
CA LYS A 835 19.61 19.03 -29.78
C LYS A 835 19.25 20.44 -29.29
N GLY A 836 19.46 20.67 -27.99
CA GLY A 836 19.37 21.99 -27.35
C GLY A 836 18.04 22.33 -26.65
N LEU A 837 17.06 21.43 -26.62
CA LEU A 837 15.80 21.62 -25.88
C LEU A 837 15.77 20.94 -24.51
N GLN A 838 16.71 20.03 -24.25
CA GLN A 838 16.92 19.44 -22.94
C GLN A 838 18.40 19.53 -22.57
N ALA A 839 18.66 20.02 -21.36
CA ALA A 839 19.99 19.94 -20.78
C ALA A 839 20.25 18.51 -20.27
N THR A 840 21.45 17.99 -20.52
CA THR A 840 21.87 16.65 -20.11
C THR A 840 22.49 16.59 -18.72
N ASN A 841 22.88 17.75 -18.16
CA ASN A 841 23.59 17.82 -16.88
C ASN A 841 22.76 18.58 -15.83
N VAL A 842 22.94 18.23 -14.56
CA VAL A 842 22.48 19.03 -13.42
C VAL A 842 23.21 20.37 -13.49
N HIS A 843 22.45 21.46 -13.56
CA HIS A 843 22.98 22.82 -13.62
C HIS A 843 22.09 23.75 -12.81
N ASP A 844 22.68 24.87 -12.36
CA ASP A 844 21.98 25.93 -11.66
C ASP A 844 20.89 26.52 -12.54
N LYS A 845 19.64 26.51 -12.08
CA LYS A 845 18.52 27.03 -12.87
C LYS A 845 17.32 27.54 -12.06
N LEU A 846 16.52 28.36 -12.73
CA LEU A 846 15.25 28.90 -12.29
C LEU A 846 14.13 28.34 -13.19
N GLY A 847 13.14 27.66 -12.61
CA GLY A 847 12.06 27.01 -13.38
C GLY A 847 12.49 25.77 -14.18
N GLY A 848 11.60 25.28 -15.04
CA GLY A 848 11.79 24.04 -15.79
C GLY A 848 11.46 22.77 -14.99
N LEU A 849 12.00 21.63 -15.42
CA LEU A 849 11.84 20.33 -14.75
C LEU A 849 13.01 20.04 -13.81
N PRO A 850 12.81 19.48 -12.61
CA PRO A 850 13.93 19.10 -11.75
C PRO A 850 14.80 18.03 -12.41
N ARG A 851 16.12 18.12 -12.21
CA ARG A 851 17.06 17.04 -12.54
C ARG A 851 17.63 16.50 -11.24
N PHE A 852 17.00 15.45 -10.73
CA PHE A 852 17.38 14.81 -9.47
C PHE A 852 18.71 14.05 -9.59
N LEU A 853 19.54 14.15 -8.56
CA LEU A 853 20.76 13.34 -8.38
C LEU A 853 20.43 11.94 -7.87
N GLN A 854 19.40 11.81 -7.03
CA GLN A 854 19.08 10.60 -6.28
C GLN A 854 17.61 10.21 -6.42
N GLY A 855 17.27 9.52 -7.52
CA GLY A 855 15.90 9.05 -7.78
C GLY A 855 14.88 10.18 -7.98
N ASP A 856 13.76 9.86 -8.62
CA ASP A 856 12.69 10.84 -8.82
C ASP A 856 11.92 11.05 -7.52
N VAL A 857 11.83 12.31 -7.08
CA VAL A 857 10.96 12.71 -5.97
C VAL A 857 9.67 13.29 -6.56
N PRO A 858 8.55 12.54 -6.56
CA PRO A 858 7.31 13.02 -7.13
C PRO A 858 6.72 14.16 -6.28
N MET A 859 6.79 15.39 -6.79
CA MET A 859 6.27 16.60 -6.12
C MET A 859 4.92 17.04 -6.71
N LYS A 860 3.90 16.18 -6.64
CA LYS A 860 2.57 16.47 -7.21
C LYS A 860 1.99 17.79 -6.66
N GLY A 861 1.49 18.64 -7.56
CA GLY A 861 0.89 19.93 -7.20
C GLY A 861 1.89 21.02 -6.79
N HIS A 862 3.17 20.84 -7.15
CA HIS A 862 4.22 21.81 -6.97
C HIS A 862 4.94 22.08 -8.29
N LYS A 863 5.47 23.29 -8.42
CA LYS A 863 6.36 23.69 -9.51
C LYS A 863 7.76 23.91 -8.98
N LEU A 864 8.76 23.48 -9.75
CA LEU A 864 10.15 23.82 -9.48
C LEU A 864 10.33 25.32 -9.65
N VAL A 865 10.90 25.97 -8.64
CA VAL A 865 11.31 27.37 -8.70
C VAL A 865 12.79 27.49 -8.90
N ALA A 866 13.61 26.75 -8.15
CA ALA A 866 15.06 26.84 -8.26
C ALA A 866 15.72 25.49 -8.04
N GLN A 867 16.85 25.31 -8.71
CA GLN A 867 17.77 24.19 -8.51
C GLN A 867 19.19 24.79 -8.50
N LEU A 868 19.96 24.55 -7.44
CA LEU A 868 21.33 25.06 -7.30
C LEU A 868 22.27 23.93 -6.86
N ASP A 869 23.34 23.72 -7.61
CA ASP A 869 24.41 22.77 -7.30
C ASP A 869 25.48 23.45 -6.42
N PHE A 870 25.44 23.15 -5.13
CA PHE A 870 26.38 23.71 -4.17
C PHE A 870 27.76 23.05 -4.20
N ASP A 871 27.93 21.91 -4.86
CA ASP A 871 29.26 21.32 -5.05
C ASP A 871 30.10 22.15 -6.04
N ALA A 872 29.45 22.82 -6.99
CA ALA A 872 30.08 23.74 -7.92
C ALA A 872 30.38 25.12 -7.29
N ILE A 873 29.78 25.43 -6.14
CA ILE A 873 29.92 26.72 -5.46
C ILE A 873 30.91 26.56 -4.30
N PRO A 874 32.04 27.29 -4.27
CA PRO A 874 33.03 27.13 -3.21
C PRO A 874 32.55 27.79 -1.89
N THR A 875 31.65 27.12 -1.17
CA THR A 875 31.06 27.51 0.12
C THR A 875 31.52 26.64 1.30
N ALA A 876 32.12 25.47 1.03
CA ALA A 876 32.51 24.47 2.04
C ALA A 876 33.47 24.99 3.13
N LYS A 877 34.23 26.07 2.85
CA LYS A 877 35.13 26.70 3.85
C LYS A 877 34.43 27.74 4.73
N GLU A 878 33.24 28.18 4.34
CA GLU A 878 32.54 29.32 4.94
C GLU A 878 31.51 28.85 5.97
N TRP A 879 30.84 27.73 5.75
CA TRP A 879 30.04 26.98 6.74
C TRP A 879 30.43 25.49 6.78
N PRO A 880 31.61 25.14 7.33
CA PRO A 880 32.06 23.75 7.38
C PRO A 880 31.09 22.84 8.15
N ASP A 881 30.43 23.40 9.17
CA ASP A 881 29.51 22.67 10.04
C ASP A 881 28.10 22.53 9.46
N ALA A 882 27.73 23.21 8.36
CA ALA A 882 26.37 23.15 7.82
C ALA A 882 26.16 22.05 6.77
N GLY A 883 27.20 21.33 6.38
CA GLY A 883 27.07 20.17 5.46
C GLY A 883 26.62 20.50 4.04
N LEU A 884 26.77 21.75 3.57
CA LEU A 884 26.30 22.24 2.27
C LEU A 884 26.99 21.55 1.07
N SER A 885 26.60 20.31 0.78
CA SER A 885 27.09 19.48 -0.31
C SER A 885 25.92 18.89 -1.08
N GLY A 886 26.07 18.77 -2.40
CA GLY A 886 25.03 18.35 -3.33
C GLY A 886 24.19 19.48 -3.91
N CYS A 887 22.98 19.14 -4.37
CA CYS A 887 22.07 20.05 -5.05
C CYS A 887 20.84 20.35 -4.19
N VAL A 888 20.50 21.63 -4.04
CA VAL A 888 19.27 22.09 -3.39
C VAL A 888 18.19 22.36 -4.42
N TYR A 889 17.01 21.80 -4.17
CA TYR A 889 15.81 21.98 -5.00
C TYR A 889 14.78 22.76 -4.22
N VAL A 890 14.15 23.74 -4.86
CA VAL A 890 13.08 24.54 -4.27
C VAL A 890 11.81 24.39 -5.08
N PHE A 891 10.76 23.92 -4.41
CA PHE A 891 9.43 23.75 -4.98
C PHE A 891 8.44 24.67 -4.29
N VAL A 892 7.50 25.23 -5.07
CA VAL A 892 6.39 26.03 -4.56
C VAL A 892 5.10 25.35 -4.96
N ARG A 893 4.14 25.25 -4.04
CA ARG A 893 2.80 24.74 -4.36
C ARG A 893 2.14 25.58 -5.44
N ASP A 894 1.31 24.96 -6.28
CA ASP A 894 0.61 25.68 -7.36
C ASP A 894 -0.28 26.82 -6.86
N ASP A 895 -0.78 26.73 -5.63
CA ASP A 895 -1.58 27.79 -5.00
C ASP A 895 -0.74 28.91 -4.34
N GLU A 896 0.59 28.75 -4.33
CA GLU A 896 1.62 29.65 -3.81
C GLU A 896 1.42 30.02 -2.33
N LYS A 897 0.87 29.09 -1.54
CA LYS A 897 0.71 29.27 -0.08
C LYS A 897 1.87 28.71 0.73
N SER A 898 2.61 27.77 0.18
CA SER A 898 3.79 27.19 0.83
C SER A 898 4.83 26.78 -0.20
N ALA A 899 6.04 26.62 0.30
CA ALA A 899 7.21 26.23 -0.46
C ALA A 899 8.07 25.31 0.40
N ILE A 900 8.86 24.47 -0.26
CA ILE A 900 9.73 23.47 0.37
C ILE A 900 11.08 23.50 -0.34
N ALA A 901 12.14 23.33 0.43
CA ALA A 901 13.48 23.11 -0.09
C ALA A 901 14.02 21.81 0.48
N PHE A 902 14.75 21.05 -0.31
CA PHE A 902 15.46 19.87 0.16
C PHE A 902 16.71 19.63 -0.68
N TRP A 903 17.59 18.78 -0.17
CA TRP A 903 18.88 18.47 -0.76
C TRP A 903 18.91 17.06 -1.33
N GLN A 904 19.72 16.86 -2.36
CA GLN A 904 20.20 15.54 -2.76
C GLN A 904 21.71 15.58 -2.88
N TYR A 905 22.36 14.54 -2.36
CA TYR A 905 23.82 14.44 -2.34
C TYR A 905 24.36 13.88 -3.66
N THR A 906 25.56 14.29 -4.05
CA THR A 906 26.32 13.70 -5.16
C THR A 906 27.00 12.39 -4.80
#